data_AF-A0AAE9HYC6-F1
#
_entry.id   AF-A0AAE9HYC6-F1
#
_cell.length_a   1.000
_cell.length_b   1.000
_cell.length_c   1.000
_cell.angle_alpha   90.00
_cell.angle_beta   90.00
_cell.angle_gamma   90.00
#
_symmetry.space_group_name_H-M   'P 1'
#
loop_
_entity.id
_entity.type
_entity.pdbx_description
1 polymer ?
#
loop_
_entity_poly.entity_id
_entity_poly.type
_entity_poly.pdbx_seq_one_letter_code
_entity_poly.pdbx_strand_id
1 'polypeptide(L)'
;MTYLKIAACPSVQEGFITDAYEVVNLHQSDLTNIGAVVSSVEHIETAVEKVKNSGFGVPVFLALQPNEAVPAAVLPELSGVIQLGLGSRHYYGKQIAAAADEYAAQLAPPFFNALKNYTKRGYAAFDCPGHQGGQFFAKHPAGREFFHFFGENLFRADLCNADVRLGDLLIHEGPACAAQKHAAKVYHADKTYFVLNGTSTANKVVTSALLAKDDLVLFDRNNHKSIHLGALMICGARPVYLQTARNPYGFIGGIDAACFDEDYIRAEIRKVAPERADAERPFRLAVIQLGTYDGTIYNARQVVDRIGHLCDYILFDSAWVGYEQFIPMMRDCSPLLLELNENDPGIIVTQSVHKQQSGFSQTSQIHKKDSHIKGQKRYCNHKRFNNAFMMHASTSPFYPMFAALDVNAKMHEGEAGRKLWRDCVRVGVEARKLMLDTCKMIRPFVPETVDGKPWQSYETETICDDLRFFRFEPDAKWHSFEGYAENQYFVDPCKLLLTTPGINVQTGAYEDFGVPATILANFLRDNGIVPEKCDLNSILFLLTPSENLAKLQHLTALIARFERHIENDSLMCDVLPSVYARYEDYYRGYTIRRLCREMHEFYKRNDMKNLQKAMFRADGWPRQAMSAYDAQQALIRNEVHLVRLSEIAGKVAAEGALPYPPGVLCTVPGEVWGGAVQQYFLALEEGINSLPGFEPEIQGVYLQEQEDGSRRAFGYAVNTEQA
;
A
#
# COMPACT_ATOMS: atom_id res chain seq x y z
N MET A 1 -31.98 -17.31 -0.99
CA MET A 1 -31.53 -17.52 0.41
C MET A 1 -30.82 -16.27 0.87
N THR A 2 -31.13 -15.80 2.07
CA THR A 2 -30.32 -14.83 2.81
C THR A 2 -28.99 -15.49 3.15
N TYR A 3 -27.87 -14.82 2.88
CA TYR A 3 -26.52 -15.35 3.15
C TYR A 3 -26.17 -15.29 4.65
N LEU A 4 -26.90 -14.50 5.42
CA LEU A 4 -26.75 -14.42 6.87
C LEU A 4 -27.48 -15.55 7.58
N LYS A 5 -27.03 -15.86 8.79
CA LYS A 5 -27.57 -16.88 9.70
C LYS A 5 -27.92 -16.26 11.05
N ILE A 6 -28.59 -17.02 11.92
CA ILE A 6 -28.77 -16.66 13.33
C ILE A 6 -27.84 -17.53 14.16
N ALA A 7 -27.07 -16.92 15.07
CA ALA A 7 -26.21 -17.66 16.00
C ALA A 7 -26.92 -17.82 17.35
N ALA A 8 -27.09 -19.04 17.84
CA ALA A 8 -27.74 -19.31 19.11
C ALA A 8 -26.86 -20.17 20.05
N CYS A 9 -27.00 -19.98 21.36
CA CYS A 9 -26.51 -20.96 22.33
C CYS A 9 -27.29 -22.27 22.16
N PRO A 10 -26.63 -23.45 22.21
CA PRO A 10 -27.32 -24.74 22.03
C PRO A 10 -28.52 -24.93 22.98
N SER A 11 -28.41 -24.42 24.21
CA SER A 11 -29.45 -24.49 25.24
C SER A 11 -30.74 -23.72 24.91
N VAL A 12 -30.69 -22.76 23.98
CA VAL A 12 -31.83 -21.90 23.63
C VAL A 12 -32.25 -22.03 22.16
N GLN A 13 -31.58 -22.88 21.39
CA GLN A 13 -31.82 -23.06 19.96
C GLN A 13 -33.25 -23.56 19.67
N GLU A 14 -33.80 -24.40 20.55
CA GLU A 14 -35.19 -24.83 20.46
C GLU A 14 -36.20 -23.78 20.96
N GLY A 15 -35.73 -22.62 21.43
CA GLY A 15 -36.58 -21.56 21.98
C GLY A 15 -37.35 -20.75 20.95
N PHE A 16 -36.93 -20.78 19.69
CA PHE A 16 -37.54 -20.03 18.60
C PHE A 16 -37.53 -20.85 17.30
N ILE A 17 -38.32 -20.43 16.31
CA ILE A 17 -38.36 -21.03 14.98
C ILE A 17 -38.32 -19.90 13.95
N THR A 18 -37.31 -19.90 13.09
CA THR A 18 -37.16 -18.98 11.97
C THR A 18 -37.29 -19.74 10.65
N ASP A 19 -38.13 -19.24 9.75
CA ASP A 19 -38.32 -19.84 8.42
C ASP A 19 -37.33 -19.25 7.39
N ALA A 20 -36.67 -18.13 7.74
CA ALA A 20 -35.87 -17.33 6.81
C ALA A 20 -34.35 -17.47 7.02
N TYR A 21 -33.91 -18.01 8.16
CA TYR A 21 -32.49 -18.04 8.55
C TYR A 21 -32.08 -19.41 9.05
N GLU A 22 -30.92 -19.89 8.61
CA GLU A 22 -30.27 -21.05 9.22
C GLU A 22 -29.80 -20.68 10.64
N VAL A 23 -29.98 -21.58 11.62
CA VAL A 23 -29.50 -21.38 12.99
C VAL A 23 -28.23 -22.19 13.21
N VAL A 24 -27.19 -21.52 13.69
CA VAL A 24 -25.86 -22.10 13.96
C VAL A 24 -25.44 -21.87 15.41
N ASN A 25 -24.43 -22.61 15.84
CA ASN A 25 -23.89 -22.50 17.20
C ASN A 25 -23.08 -21.19 17.38
N LEU A 26 -23.47 -20.37 18.36
CA LEU A 26 -22.78 -19.12 18.70
C LEU A 26 -21.31 -19.29 19.06
N HIS A 27 -20.95 -20.38 19.74
CA HIS A 27 -19.58 -20.62 20.17
C HIS A 27 -18.63 -20.93 18.99
N GLN A 28 -19.19 -21.41 17.86
CA GLN A 28 -18.42 -21.77 16.66
C GLN A 28 -18.42 -20.66 15.59
N SER A 29 -19.13 -19.56 15.80
CA SER A 29 -19.24 -18.47 14.84
C SER A 29 -18.19 -17.39 15.05
N ASP A 30 -17.69 -16.80 13.96
CA ASP A 30 -16.87 -15.58 13.94
C ASP A 30 -17.71 -14.29 13.80
N LEU A 31 -19.05 -14.43 13.80
CA LEU A 31 -20.06 -13.37 13.63
C LEU A 31 -20.13 -12.72 12.24
N THR A 32 -19.24 -13.05 11.29
CA THR A 32 -19.15 -12.36 9.99
C THR A 32 -20.35 -12.60 9.06
N ASN A 33 -21.04 -13.72 9.24
CA ASN A 33 -22.24 -14.09 8.50
C ASN A 33 -23.48 -14.20 9.41
N ILE A 34 -23.49 -13.52 10.55
CA ILE A 34 -24.58 -13.57 11.52
C ILE A 34 -25.41 -12.29 11.48
N GLY A 35 -26.73 -12.45 11.32
CA GLY A 35 -27.69 -11.35 11.36
C GLY A 35 -28.26 -11.05 12.76
N ALA A 36 -28.25 -12.04 13.66
CA ALA A 36 -28.64 -11.87 15.06
C ALA A 36 -28.03 -12.96 15.95
N VAL A 37 -27.79 -12.63 17.22
CA VAL A 37 -27.32 -13.54 18.27
C VAL A 37 -28.44 -13.81 19.26
N VAL A 38 -28.61 -15.06 19.70
CA VAL A 38 -29.55 -15.46 20.76
C VAL A 38 -28.79 -16.23 21.84
N SER A 39 -28.74 -15.71 23.06
CA SER A 39 -27.99 -16.31 24.17
C SER A 39 -28.90 -16.69 25.34
N SER A 40 -28.43 -17.61 26.20
CA SER A 40 -29.02 -17.91 27.50
C SER A 40 -28.56 -16.91 28.57
N VAL A 41 -29.23 -16.86 29.72
CA VAL A 41 -28.78 -16.05 30.87
C VAL A 41 -27.36 -16.40 31.29
N GLU A 42 -26.99 -17.68 31.25
CA GLU A 42 -25.65 -18.17 31.61
C GLU A 42 -24.54 -17.61 30.72
N HIS A 43 -24.81 -17.38 29.43
CA HIS A 43 -23.79 -17.01 28.44
C HIS A 43 -23.92 -15.58 27.92
N ILE A 44 -24.88 -14.80 28.42
CA ILE A 44 -25.20 -13.49 27.84
C ILE A 44 -24.05 -12.49 27.96
N GLU A 45 -23.32 -12.49 29.08
CA GLU A 45 -22.16 -11.60 29.28
C GLU A 45 -21.08 -11.89 28.23
N THR A 46 -20.73 -13.16 28.03
CA THR A 46 -19.78 -13.60 27.01
C THR A 46 -20.28 -13.31 25.59
N ALA A 47 -21.58 -13.47 25.31
CA ALA A 47 -22.15 -13.17 24.00
C ALA A 47 -22.09 -11.67 23.67
N VAL A 48 -22.48 -10.82 24.62
CA VAL A 48 -22.41 -9.36 24.50
C VAL A 48 -20.96 -8.92 24.35
N GLU A 49 -20.04 -9.45 25.16
CA GLU A 49 -18.62 -9.15 25.04
C GLU A 49 -18.07 -9.57 23.67
N LYS A 50 -18.43 -10.76 23.17
CA LYS A 50 -18.01 -11.24 21.84
C LYS A 50 -18.49 -10.31 20.71
N VAL A 51 -19.73 -9.81 20.79
CA VAL A 51 -20.27 -8.86 19.79
C VAL A 51 -19.61 -7.48 19.92
N LYS A 52 -19.39 -6.99 21.14
CA LYS A 52 -18.66 -5.74 21.38
C LYS A 52 -17.23 -5.81 20.84
N ASN A 53 -16.54 -6.91 21.13
CA ASN A 53 -15.16 -7.15 20.71
C ASN A 53 -15.01 -7.31 19.20
N SER A 54 -16.07 -7.70 18.47
CA SER A 54 -16.03 -7.71 16.99
C SER A 54 -16.26 -6.33 16.38
N GLY A 55 -16.94 -5.43 17.09
CA GLY A 55 -17.33 -4.11 16.58
C GLY A 55 -18.42 -4.14 15.51
N PHE A 56 -18.97 -5.32 15.17
CA PHE A 56 -19.94 -5.46 14.07
C PHE A 56 -21.35 -4.97 14.41
N GLY A 57 -21.68 -4.82 15.69
CA GLY A 57 -23.01 -4.34 16.11
C GLY A 57 -24.14 -5.31 15.79
N VAL A 58 -23.87 -6.62 15.78
CA VAL A 58 -24.89 -7.66 15.56
C VAL A 58 -25.93 -7.60 16.69
N PRO A 59 -27.25 -7.59 16.39
CA PRO A 59 -28.28 -7.49 17.42
C PRO A 59 -28.27 -8.72 18.34
N VAL A 60 -28.38 -8.49 19.66
CA VAL A 60 -28.29 -9.53 20.69
C VAL A 60 -29.63 -9.73 21.38
N PHE A 61 -30.10 -10.98 21.41
CA PHE A 61 -31.31 -11.40 22.09
C PHE A 61 -30.97 -12.30 23.28
N LEU A 62 -31.70 -12.13 24.37
CA LEU A 62 -31.63 -13.00 25.54
C LEU A 62 -32.87 -13.89 25.61
N ALA A 63 -32.68 -15.21 25.70
CA ALA A 63 -33.74 -16.17 25.95
C ALA A 63 -33.79 -16.55 27.44
N LEU A 64 -34.97 -16.37 28.04
CA LEU A 64 -35.23 -16.59 29.46
C LEU A 64 -36.12 -17.82 29.67
N GLN A 65 -35.78 -18.65 30.65
CA GLN A 65 -36.72 -19.59 31.24
C GLN A 65 -37.78 -18.85 32.07
N PRO A 66 -38.96 -19.46 32.31
CA PRO A 66 -39.94 -18.91 33.25
C PRO A 66 -39.29 -18.65 34.63
N ASN A 67 -39.40 -17.42 35.11
CA ASN A 67 -38.82 -16.89 36.36
C ASN A 67 -37.33 -16.48 36.33
N GLU A 68 -36.66 -16.55 35.18
CA GLU A 68 -35.36 -15.90 35.03
C GLU A 68 -35.53 -14.39 34.85
N ALA A 69 -34.59 -13.62 35.41
CA ALA A 69 -34.53 -12.17 35.24
C ALA A 69 -33.35 -11.80 34.34
N VAL A 70 -33.50 -10.71 33.60
CA VAL A 70 -32.39 -10.16 32.80
C VAL A 70 -31.35 -9.55 33.74
N PRO A 71 -30.05 -9.89 33.61
CA PRO A 71 -29.01 -9.21 34.36
C PRO A 71 -28.99 -7.71 34.03
N ALA A 72 -29.09 -6.85 35.04
CA ALA A 72 -29.23 -5.40 34.84
C ALA A 72 -28.06 -4.78 34.04
N ALA A 73 -26.86 -5.35 34.18
CA ALA A 73 -25.64 -4.87 33.51
C ALA A 73 -25.67 -5.02 31.98
N VAL A 74 -26.38 -6.01 31.44
CA VAL A 74 -26.42 -6.28 29.99
C VAL A 74 -27.66 -5.71 29.31
N LEU A 75 -28.68 -5.32 30.08
CA LEU A 75 -29.97 -4.87 29.54
C LEU A 75 -29.86 -3.77 28.45
N PRO A 76 -28.98 -2.75 28.57
CA PRO A 76 -28.82 -1.72 27.52
C PRO A 76 -28.22 -2.23 26.21
N GLU A 77 -27.57 -3.40 26.23
CA GLU A 77 -26.88 -4.00 25.08
C GLU A 77 -27.79 -4.97 24.30
N LEU A 78 -28.97 -5.28 24.84
CA LEU A 78 -29.90 -6.22 24.22
C LEU A 78 -30.79 -5.51 23.20
N SER A 79 -30.94 -6.13 22.04
CA SER A 79 -31.93 -5.78 21.04
C SER A 79 -33.30 -6.39 21.32
N GLY A 80 -33.35 -7.43 22.16
CA GLY A 80 -34.62 -8.01 22.60
C GLY A 80 -34.47 -9.10 23.67
N VAL A 81 -35.59 -9.45 24.29
CA VAL A 81 -35.70 -10.52 25.29
C VAL A 81 -36.86 -11.43 24.90
N ILE A 82 -36.61 -12.74 24.86
CA ILE A 82 -37.61 -13.75 24.51
C ILE A 82 -37.78 -14.74 25.67
N GLN A 83 -38.96 -15.34 25.80
CA GLN A 83 -39.26 -16.29 26.87
C GLN A 83 -39.46 -17.69 26.32
N LEU A 84 -38.83 -18.69 26.93
CA LEU A 84 -38.93 -20.09 26.57
C LEU A 84 -40.22 -20.71 27.15
N GLY A 85 -40.78 -21.71 26.47
CA GLY A 85 -41.81 -22.61 27.04
C GLY A 85 -43.29 -22.19 26.90
N LEU A 86 -43.63 -21.03 26.30
CA LEU A 86 -45.02 -20.55 26.17
C LEU A 86 -45.66 -20.75 24.78
N GLY A 87 -45.11 -21.61 23.93
CA GLY A 87 -45.68 -21.88 22.59
C GLY A 87 -45.50 -20.75 21.56
N SER A 88 -44.85 -19.63 21.92
CA SER A 88 -44.63 -18.46 21.04
C SER A 88 -43.38 -18.55 20.16
N ARG A 89 -42.84 -19.76 19.92
CA ARG A 89 -41.55 -19.97 19.22
C ARG A 89 -41.48 -19.29 17.85
N HIS A 90 -42.55 -19.37 17.05
CA HIS A 90 -42.63 -18.70 15.74
C HIS A 90 -42.71 -17.17 15.87
N TYR A 91 -43.37 -16.65 16.91
CA TYR A 91 -43.47 -15.22 17.14
C TYR A 91 -42.09 -14.63 17.49
N TYR A 92 -41.35 -15.26 18.39
CA TYR A 92 -39.98 -14.86 18.73
C TYR A 92 -39.03 -14.98 17.53
N GLY A 93 -39.17 -16.05 16.74
CA GLY A 93 -38.40 -16.17 15.50
C GLY A 93 -38.65 -15.02 14.51
N LYS A 94 -39.89 -14.51 14.41
CA LYS A 94 -40.20 -13.32 13.59
C LYS A 94 -39.53 -12.06 14.12
N GLN A 95 -39.47 -11.87 15.43
CA GLN A 95 -38.78 -10.70 16.03
C GLN A 95 -37.27 -10.74 15.75
N ILE A 96 -36.65 -11.91 15.93
CA ILE A 96 -35.22 -12.08 15.64
C ILE A 96 -34.94 -11.90 14.15
N ALA A 97 -35.78 -12.48 13.28
CA ALA A 97 -35.65 -12.33 11.83
C ALA A 97 -35.81 -10.86 11.39
N ALA A 98 -36.72 -10.11 11.99
CA ALA A 98 -36.89 -8.69 11.69
C ALA A 98 -35.63 -7.87 12.06
N ALA A 99 -35.03 -8.13 13.22
CA ALA A 99 -33.76 -7.49 13.60
C ALA A 99 -32.61 -7.89 12.66
N ALA A 100 -32.55 -9.16 12.25
CA ALA A 100 -31.57 -9.64 11.28
C ALA A 100 -31.75 -9.00 9.89
N ASP A 101 -32.99 -8.80 9.43
CA ASP A 101 -33.31 -8.10 8.17
C ASP A 101 -32.88 -6.62 8.24
N GLU A 102 -33.15 -5.95 9.36
CA GLU A 102 -32.75 -4.56 9.60
C GLU A 102 -31.22 -4.41 9.58
N TYR A 103 -30.51 -5.30 10.27
CA TYR A 103 -29.05 -5.35 10.25
C TYR A 103 -28.53 -5.60 8.83
N ALA A 104 -29.08 -6.60 8.12
CA ALA A 104 -28.69 -6.94 6.76
C ALA A 104 -28.86 -5.77 5.78
N ALA A 105 -29.89 -4.94 5.96
CA ALA A 105 -30.16 -3.78 5.13
C ALA A 105 -29.08 -2.68 5.26
N GLN A 106 -28.33 -2.66 6.36
CA GLN A 106 -27.30 -1.66 6.65
C GLN A 106 -25.87 -2.11 6.25
N LEU A 107 -25.69 -3.39 5.89
CA LEU A 107 -24.37 -3.93 5.56
C LEU A 107 -23.84 -3.46 4.20
N ALA A 108 -24.71 -3.35 3.20
CA ALA A 108 -24.29 -3.01 1.84
C ALA A 108 -24.17 -1.48 1.69
N PRO A 109 -22.99 -0.95 1.37
CA PRO A 109 -22.83 0.49 1.14
C PRO A 109 -23.51 0.95 -0.16
N PRO A 110 -23.65 2.27 -0.38
CA PRO A 110 -24.62 2.83 -1.32
C PRO A 110 -24.56 2.27 -2.75
N PHE A 111 -23.37 2.20 -3.34
CA PHE A 111 -23.20 1.73 -4.72
C PHE A 111 -23.29 0.20 -4.80
N PHE A 112 -22.63 -0.52 -3.90
CA PHE A 112 -22.71 -1.98 -3.88
C PHE A 112 -24.15 -2.48 -3.67
N ASN A 113 -24.92 -1.83 -2.80
CA ASN A 113 -26.33 -2.16 -2.60
C ASN A 113 -27.16 -1.94 -3.88
N ALA A 114 -26.93 -0.80 -4.56
CA ALA A 114 -27.60 -0.51 -5.83
C ALA A 114 -27.26 -1.55 -6.90
N LEU A 115 -25.97 -1.89 -7.05
CA LEU A 115 -25.47 -2.90 -7.98
C LEU A 115 -26.06 -4.29 -7.69
N LYS A 116 -26.01 -4.73 -6.42
CA LYS A 116 -26.59 -6.01 -5.96
C LYS A 116 -28.09 -6.09 -6.25
N ASN A 117 -28.83 -5.00 -6.07
CA ASN A 117 -30.27 -4.96 -6.35
C ASN A 117 -30.57 -4.88 -7.86
N TYR A 118 -29.68 -4.27 -8.65
CA TYR A 118 -29.78 -4.25 -10.10
C TYR A 118 -29.62 -5.66 -10.68
N THR A 119 -28.56 -6.38 -10.30
CA THR A 119 -28.27 -7.73 -10.82
C THR A 119 -29.37 -8.73 -10.49
N LYS A 120 -30.00 -8.64 -9.32
CA LYS A 120 -31.16 -9.47 -8.92
C LYS A 120 -32.38 -9.35 -9.84
N ARG A 121 -32.53 -8.25 -10.58
CA ARG A 121 -33.71 -8.02 -11.42
C ARG A 121 -33.65 -8.77 -12.76
N GLY A 122 -32.47 -9.24 -13.17
CA GLY A 122 -32.32 -10.02 -14.40
C GLY A 122 -32.72 -9.25 -15.68
N TYR A 123 -32.33 -7.98 -15.79
CA TYR A 123 -32.61 -7.17 -16.97
C TYR A 123 -32.03 -7.81 -18.25
N ALA A 124 -32.77 -7.71 -19.36
CA ALA A 124 -32.27 -8.07 -20.68
C ALA A 124 -31.42 -6.92 -21.24
N ALA A 125 -30.10 -7.10 -21.20
CA ALA A 125 -29.13 -6.12 -21.68
C ALA A 125 -29.04 -6.11 -23.22
N PHE A 126 -29.14 -4.92 -23.81
CA PHE A 126 -28.92 -4.65 -25.24
C PHE A 126 -27.87 -3.55 -25.47
N ASP A 127 -27.27 -3.08 -24.38
CA ASP A 127 -26.24 -2.06 -24.27
C ASP A 127 -24.85 -2.69 -24.17
N CYS A 128 -23.85 -1.88 -23.77
CA CYS A 128 -22.51 -2.35 -23.45
C CYS A 128 -22.43 -2.82 -22.00
N PRO A 129 -21.50 -3.72 -21.63
CA PRO A 129 -20.51 -4.38 -22.49
C PRO A 129 -21.10 -5.43 -23.45
N GLY A 130 -20.45 -5.66 -24.59
CA GLY A 130 -20.96 -6.54 -25.67
C GLY A 130 -21.13 -8.01 -25.29
N HIS A 131 -20.59 -8.47 -24.16
CA HIS A 131 -20.86 -9.82 -23.65
C HIS A 131 -22.22 -9.95 -22.96
N GLN A 132 -22.88 -8.83 -22.63
CA GLN A 132 -24.26 -8.73 -22.14
C GLN A 132 -24.58 -9.73 -21.03
N GLY A 133 -23.91 -9.60 -19.88
CA GLY A 133 -24.05 -10.55 -18.77
C GLY A 133 -23.32 -11.88 -18.99
N GLY A 134 -22.38 -11.92 -19.93
CA GLY A 134 -21.48 -13.07 -20.18
C GLY A 134 -22.04 -14.07 -21.18
N GLN A 135 -23.17 -13.75 -21.79
CA GLN A 135 -23.84 -14.61 -22.77
C GLN A 135 -23.00 -14.82 -24.04
N PHE A 136 -22.18 -13.84 -24.43
CA PHE A 136 -21.26 -14.05 -25.55
C PHE A 136 -20.16 -15.05 -25.19
N PHE A 137 -19.54 -14.95 -24.00
CA PHE A 137 -18.55 -15.92 -23.53
C PHE A 137 -19.11 -17.35 -23.53
N ALA A 138 -20.36 -17.51 -23.11
CA ALA A 138 -21.03 -18.80 -23.10
C ALA A 138 -21.23 -19.46 -24.49
N LYS A 139 -20.97 -18.74 -25.60
CA LYS A 139 -21.08 -19.26 -26.98
C LYS A 139 -19.80 -19.90 -27.53
N HIS A 140 -18.66 -19.79 -26.83
CA HIS A 140 -17.40 -20.36 -27.27
C HIS A 140 -16.79 -21.24 -26.17
N PRO A 141 -16.23 -22.44 -26.44
CA PRO A 141 -15.67 -23.31 -25.40
C PRO A 141 -14.65 -22.60 -24.50
N ALA A 142 -13.71 -21.85 -25.07
CA ALA A 142 -12.76 -21.06 -24.29
C ALA A 142 -13.46 -19.95 -23.45
N GLY A 143 -14.52 -19.35 -23.97
CA GLY A 143 -15.31 -18.36 -23.22
C GLY A 143 -16.15 -19.01 -22.12
N ARG A 144 -16.60 -20.24 -22.31
CA ARG A 144 -17.35 -21.01 -21.31
C ARG A 144 -16.47 -21.36 -20.11
N GLU A 145 -15.24 -21.79 -20.36
CA GLU A 145 -14.21 -21.97 -19.33
C GLU A 145 -14.00 -20.67 -18.54
N PHE A 146 -13.81 -19.55 -19.25
CA PHE A 146 -13.64 -18.23 -18.62
C PHE A 146 -14.85 -17.80 -17.76
N PHE A 147 -16.07 -18.01 -18.29
CA PHE A 147 -17.31 -17.68 -17.58
C PHE A 147 -17.50 -18.53 -16.32
N HIS A 148 -17.17 -19.82 -16.38
CA HIS A 148 -17.26 -20.72 -15.23
C HIS A 148 -16.19 -20.43 -14.17
N PHE A 149 -14.97 -20.10 -14.60
CA PHE A 149 -13.88 -19.77 -13.70
C PHE A 149 -14.21 -18.57 -12.81
N PHE A 150 -14.72 -17.47 -13.40
CA PHE A 150 -15.07 -16.26 -12.64
C PHE A 150 -16.46 -16.29 -12.01
N GLY A 151 -17.38 -17.04 -12.60
CA GLY A 151 -18.77 -17.12 -12.16
C GLY A 151 -19.66 -15.99 -12.70
N GLU A 152 -20.96 -16.29 -12.83
CA GLU A 152 -21.93 -15.43 -13.53
C GLU A 152 -22.06 -14.02 -12.94
N ASN A 153 -22.03 -13.87 -11.61
CA ASN A 153 -22.28 -12.59 -10.94
C ASN A 153 -21.28 -11.50 -11.36
N LEU A 154 -20.03 -11.86 -11.67
CA LEU A 154 -19.04 -10.89 -12.15
C LEU A 154 -19.50 -10.25 -13.46
N PHE A 155 -19.90 -11.08 -14.42
CA PHE A 155 -20.36 -10.63 -15.74
C PHE A 155 -21.70 -9.91 -15.70
N ARG A 156 -22.59 -10.29 -14.77
CA ARG A 156 -23.88 -9.60 -14.57
C ARG A 156 -23.72 -8.22 -13.93
N ALA A 157 -22.64 -8.04 -13.17
CA ALA A 157 -22.30 -6.77 -12.53
C ALA A 157 -21.41 -5.88 -13.42
N ASP A 158 -20.96 -6.36 -14.58
CA ASP A 158 -20.25 -5.57 -15.58
C ASP A 158 -21.25 -4.83 -16.47
N LEU A 159 -21.41 -3.54 -16.21
CA LEU A 159 -22.50 -2.67 -16.63
C LEU A 159 -21.93 -1.35 -17.17
N CYS A 160 -22.77 -0.51 -17.78
CA CYS A 160 -22.33 0.76 -18.35
C CYS A 160 -23.24 1.95 -17.98
N ASN A 161 -22.94 3.11 -18.54
CA ASN A 161 -23.67 4.36 -18.30
C ASN A 161 -25.15 4.32 -18.72
N ALA A 162 -25.57 3.36 -19.56
CA ALA A 162 -26.98 3.16 -19.91
C ALA A 162 -27.80 2.60 -18.72
N ASP A 163 -27.15 2.00 -17.73
CA ASP A 163 -27.76 1.49 -16.50
C ASP A 163 -27.99 2.59 -15.46
N VAL A 164 -28.78 3.62 -15.82
CA VAL A 164 -28.97 4.88 -15.09
C VAL A 164 -29.38 4.74 -13.61
N ARG A 165 -29.84 3.55 -13.18
CA ARG A 165 -30.15 3.26 -11.77
C ARG A 165 -28.91 3.29 -10.87
N LEU A 166 -27.71 3.12 -11.42
CA LEU A 166 -26.45 3.15 -10.69
C LEU A 166 -25.83 4.55 -10.65
N GLY A 167 -26.46 5.53 -11.31
CA GLY A 167 -26.01 6.92 -11.37
C GLY A 167 -24.93 7.12 -12.44
N ASP A 168 -24.10 8.13 -12.23
CA ASP A 168 -23.00 8.47 -13.14
C ASP A 168 -21.69 8.58 -12.35
N LEU A 169 -20.69 7.81 -12.77
CA LEU A 169 -19.39 7.69 -12.09
C LEU A 169 -18.41 8.82 -12.47
N LEU A 170 -18.65 9.55 -13.56
CA LEU A 170 -17.75 10.60 -14.09
C LEU A 170 -18.16 11.99 -13.63
N ILE A 171 -19.46 12.26 -13.60
CA ILE A 171 -20.02 13.53 -13.08
C ILE A 171 -20.57 13.40 -11.66
N HIS A 172 -20.46 12.20 -11.07
CA HIS A 172 -20.74 11.90 -9.67
C HIS A 172 -22.20 12.15 -9.29
N GLU A 173 -23.11 11.36 -9.86
CA GLU A 173 -24.54 11.39 -9.58
C GLU A 173 -25.07 10.07 -9.04
N GLY A 174 -26.23 10.10 -8.37
CA GLY A 174 -26.90 8.90 -7.87
C GLY A 174 -26.08 8.09 -6.86
N PRO A 175 -26.19 6.74 -6.87
CA PRO A 175 -25.44 5.85 -5.99
C PRO A 175 -23.92 6.03 -6.03
N ALA A 176 -23.34 6.35 -7.20
CA ALA A 176 -21.91 6.59 -7.34
C ALA A 176 -21.44 7.79 -6.49
N CYS A 177 -22.18 8.89 -6.52
CA CYS A 177 -21.94 10.06 -5.67
C CYS A 177 -22.09 9.73 -4.18
N ALA A 178 -23.11 8.93 -3.84
CA ALA A 178 -23.39 8.56 -2.46
C ALA A 178 -22.24 7.72 -1.86
N ALA A 179 -21.69 6.77 -2.61
CA ALA A 179 -20.52 5.98 -2.21
C ALA A 179 -19.29 6.85 -1.95
N GLN A 180 -18.97 7.77 -2.87
CA GLN A 180 -17.85 8.69 -2.69
C GLN A 180 -18.03 9.64 -1.50
N LYS A 181 -19.26 10.11 -1.24
CA LYS A 181 -19.59 10.91 -0.05
C LYS A 181 -19.48 10.09 1.24
N HIS A 182 -19.86 8.82 1.21
CA HIS A 182 -19.64 7.91 2.34
C HIS A 182 -18.16 7.74 2.63
N ALA A 183 -17.35 7.42 1.61
CA ALA A 183 -15.90 7.35 1.74
C ALA A 183 -15.29 8.67 2.26
N ALA A 184 -15.72 9.83 1.77
CA ALA A 184 -15.25 11.13 2.26
C ALA A 184 -15.48 11.32 3.77
N LYS A 185 -16.61 10.84 4.30
CA LYS A 185 -16.88 10.85 5.75
C LYS A 185 -15.95 9.92 6.52
N VAL A 186 -15.78 8.68 6.05
CA VAL A 186 -14.92 7.67 6.67
C VAL A 186 -13.46 8.14 6.74
N TYR A 187 -12.99 8.82 5.69
CA TYR A 187 -11.62 9.33 5.57
C TYR A 187 -11.46 10.81 5.97
N HIS A 188 -12.44 11.44 6.62
CA HIS A 188 -12.36 12.84 7.08
C HIS A 188 -11.94 13.87 6.01
N ALA A 189 -12.38 13.66 4.77
CA ALA A 189 -12.08 14.51 3.61
C ALA A 189 -13.32 15.31 3.17
N ASP A 190 -13.10 16.45 2.50
CA ASP A 190 -14.22 17.22 1.92
C ASP A 190 -14.84 16.50 0.73
N LYS A 191 -13.99 15.81 -0.06
CA LYS A 191 -14.38 14.97 -1.20
C LYS A 191 -13.45 13.78 -1.34
N THR A 192 -14.01 12.67 -1.82
CA THR A 192 -13.27 11.50 -2.29
C THR A 192 -13.62 11.23 -3.74
N TYR A 193 -12.61 10.96 -4.57
CA TYR A 193 -12.78 10.48 -5.95
C TYR A 193 -12.31 9.03 -6.04
N PHE A 194 -13.11 8.18 -6.67
CA PHE A 194 -12.75 6.79 -6.94
C PHE A 194 -12.02 6.69 -8.28
N VAL A 195 -10.83 6.11 -8.27
CA VAL A 195 -9.97 5.96 -9.45
C VAL A 195 -9.74 4.47 -9.71
N LEU A 196 -10.07 4.03 -10.93
CA LEU A 196 -10.05 2.61 -11.31
C LEU A 196 -8.82 2.22 -12.16
N ASN A 197 -7.80 3.08 -12.23
CA ASN A 197 -6.56 2.81 -12.97
C ASN A 197 -5.30 3.08 -12.12
N GLY A 198 -5.39 2.72 -10.85
CA GLY A 198 -4.34 2.79 -9.84
C GLY A 198 -3.99 4.20 -9.38
N THR A 199 -3.22 4.29 -8.30
CA THR A 199 -2.69 5.58 -7.82
C THR A 199 -1.74 6.22 -8.82
N SER A 200 -1.17 5.44 -9.74
CA SER A 200 -0.48 5.96 -10.92
C SER A 200 -1.32 6.96 -11.73
N THR A 201 -2.61 6.71 -11.87
CA THR A 201 -3.56 7.63 -12.53
C THR A 201 -4.06 8.70 -11.58
N ALA A 202 -4.31 8.36 -10.32
CA ALA A 202 -4.74 9.31 -9.30
C ALA A 202 -3.74 10.47 -9.14
N ASN A 203 -2.45 10.16 -9.10
CA ASN A 203 -1.36 11.13 -9.07
C ASN A 203 -1.40 12.06 -10.29
N LYS A 204 -1.60 11.52 -11.50
CA LYS A 204 -1.72 12.33 -12.73
C LYS A 204 -2.93 13.24 -12.71
N VAL A 205 -4.06 12.77 -12.18
CA VAL A 205 -5.25 13.62 -11.97
C VAL A 205 -4.91 14.80 -11.07
N VAL A 206 -4.27 14.56 -9.93
CA VAL A 206 -3.88 15.63 -8.99
C VAL A 206 -2.91 16.61 -9.63
N THR A 207 -1.83 16.11 -10.26
CA THR A 207 -0.84 16.98 -10.89
C THR A 207 -1.44 17.79 -12.03
N SER A 208 -2.24 17.18 -12.91
CA SER A 208 -2.91 17.88 -14.01
C SER A 208 -4.00 18.85 -13.55
N ALA A 209 -4.57 18.66 -12.34
CA ALA A 209 -5.53 19.61 -11.77
C ALA A 209 -4.86 20.86 -11.20
N LEU A 210 -3.62 20.73 -10.71
CA LEU A 210 -2.97 21.73 -9.89
C LEU A 210 -1.81 22.44 -10.59
N LEU A 211 -1.02 21.75 -11.40
CA LEU A 211 0.20 22.28 -12.02
C LEU A 211 -0.05 22.78 -13.44
N ALA A 212 0.42 23.98 -13.71
CA ALA A 212 0.64 24.49 -15.06
C ALA A 212 2.12 24.33 -15.45
N LYS A 213 2.40 24.53 -16.74
CA LYS A 213 3.78 24.55 -17.24
C LYS A 213 4.60 25.61 -16.49
N ASP A 214 5.82 25.22 -16.10
CA ASP A 214 6.80 26.02 -15.37
C ASP A 214 6.39 26.42 -13.93
N ASP A 215 5.30 25.89 -13.38
CA ASP A 215 5.03 25.97 -11.94
C ASP A 215 6.13 25.25 -11.14
N LEU A 216 6.46 25.77 -9.95
CA LEU A 216 7.39 25.10 -9.06
C LEU A 216 6.69 24.00 -8.28
N VAL A 217 7.32 22.82 -8.24
CA VAL A 217 6.89 21.68 -7.42
C VAL A 217 8.01 21.29 -6.44
N LEU A 218 7.70 21.30 -5.14
CA LEU A 218 8.62 20.79 -4.12
C LEU A 218 8.55 19.27 -4.12
N PHE A 219 9.68 18.61 -4.37
CA PHE A 219 9.68 17.28 -4.93
C PHE A 219 10.53 16.31 -4.09
N ASP A 220 9.87 15.43 -3.34
CA ASP A 220 10.52 14.28 -2.70
C ASP A 220 11.22 13.41 -3.76
N ARG A 221 12.53 13.17 -3.63
CA ARG A 221 13.28 12.34 -4.58
C ARG A 221 12.89 10.85 -4.52
N ASN A 222 12.16 10.42 -3.49
CA ASN A 222 11.56 9.07 -3.43
C ASN A 222 10.27 8.93 -4.24
N ASN A 223 9.73 10.02 -4.80
CA ASN A 223 8.44 9.99 -5.46
C ASN A 223 8.37 8.90 -6.54
N HIS A 224 7.25 8.18 -6.54
CA HIS A 224 7.02 7.12 -7.52
C HIS A 224 7.02 7.68 -8.94
N LYS A 225 7.39 6.84 -9.93
CA LYS A 225 7.47 7.23 -11.35
C LYS A 225 6.23 7.97 -11.85
N SER A 226 5.04 7.66 -11.33
CA SER A 226 3.79 8.34 -11.71
C SER A 226 3.77 9.85 -11.41
N ILE A 227 4.43 10.31 -10.35
CA ILE A 227 4.56 11.74 -10.06
C ILE A 227 5.53 12.40 -11.04
N HIS A 228 6.65 11.76 -11.37
CA HIS A 228 7.57 12.27 -12.40
C HIS A 228 6.86 12.38 -13.76
N LEU A 229 6.09 11.36 -14.15
CA LEU A 229 5.27 11.37 -15.36
C LEU A 229 4.24 12.52 -15.33
N GLY A 230 3.46 12.61 -14.24
CA GLY A 230 2.37 13.57 -14.12
C GLY A 230 2.85 15.02 -14.00
N ALA A 231 3.67 15.31 -13.00
CA ALA A 231 4.11 16.67 -12.69
C ALA A 231 5.14 17.20 -13.71
N LEU A 232 6.13 16.39 -14.07
CA LEU A 232 7.29 16.87 -14.83
C LEU A 232 7.11 16.66 -16.34
N MET A 233 6.78 15.44 -16.78
CA MET A 233 6.72 15.11 -18.21
C MET A 233 5.42 15.56 -18.89
N ILE A 234 4.27 15.44 -18.20
CA ILE A 234 2.97 15.85 -18.74
C ILE A 234 2.72 17.34 -18.49
N CYS A 235 2.86 17.81 -17.24
CA CYS A 235 2.53 19.19 -16.90
C CYS A 235 3.68 20.18 -17.17
N GLY A 236 4.93 19.72 -17.26
CA GLY A 236 6.08 20.61 -17.44
C GLY A 236 6.43 21.46 -16.22
N ALA A 237 6.13 20.98 -15.01
CA ALA A 237 6.53 21.66 -13.78
C ALA A 237 8.04 21.56 -13.54
N ARG A 238 8.59 22.53 -12.81
CA ARG A 238 10.01 22.64 -12.46
C ARG A 238 10.22 22.10 -11.04
N PRO A 239 10.94 20.98 -10.87
CA PRO A 239 11.13 20.37 -9.56
C PRO A 239 12.18 21.12 -8.75
N VAL A 240 11.92 21.27 -7.45
CA VAL A 240 12.95 21.54 -6.43
C VAL A 240 13.06 20.28 -5.59
N TYR A 241 14.12 19.51 -5.81
CA TYR A 241 14.29 18.19 -5.20
C TYR A 241 14.69 18.27 -3.72
N LEU A 242 14.16 17.34 -2.93
CA LEU A 242 14.56 17.11 -1.55
C LEU A 242 15.32 15.78 -1.47
N GLN A 243 16.52 15.82 -0.89
CA GLN A 243 17.33 14.61 -0.68
C GLN A 243 16.72 13.74 0.40
N THR A 244 16.97 12.44 0.26
CA THR A 244 16.33 11.43 1.10
C THR A 244 17.38 10.50 1.68
N ALA A 245 17.07 9.98 2.87
CA ALA A 245 17.97 9.09 3.57
C ALA A 245 17.95 7.69 2.92
N ARG A 246 19.14 7.08 2.90
CA ARG A 246 19.37 5.67 2.60
C ARG A 246 20.31 5.14 3.65
N ASN A 247 19.94 4.04 4.30
CA ASN A 247 20.79 3.37 5.26
C ASN A 247 21.67 2.30 4.56
N PRO A 248 22.57 1.62 5.28
CA PRO A 248 23.45 0.60 4.71
C PRO A 248 22.73 -0.62 4.08
N TYR A 249 21.44 -0.84 4.37
CA TYR A 249 20.62 -1.86 3.72
C TYR A 249 20.02 -1.39 2.38
N GLY A 250 20.16 -0.10 2.04
CA GLY A 250 19.53 0.51 0.87
C GLY A 250 18.07 0.91 1.10
N PHE A 251 17.57 0.87 2.34
CA PHE A 251 16.17 1.18 2.64
C PHE A 251 15.80 2.60 2.23
N ILE A 252 14.62 2.73 1.66
CA ILE A 252 13.99 4.00 1.34
C ILE A 252 13.55 4.68 2.65
N GLY A 253 14.42 5.54 3.17
CA GLY A 253 14.10 6.45 4.27
C GLY A 253 13.33 7.69 3.80
N GLY A 254 13.03 8.58 4.73
CA GLY A 254 12.38 9.86 4.45
C GLY A 254 13.36 10.97 4.07
N ILE A 255 12.81 12.17 3.85
CA ILE A 255 13.53 13.41 3.59
C ILE A 255 14.35 13.84 4.83
N ASP A 256 15.57 14.32 4.61
CA ASP A 256 16.39 14.85 5.72
C ASP A 256 15.68 16.00 6.45
N ALA A 257 15.81 16.07 7.77
CA ALA A 257 15.23 17.13 8.60
C ALA A 257 15.63 18.55 8.14
N ALA A 258 16.88 18.72 7.71
CA ALA A 258 17.39 20.00 7.19
C ALA A 258 16.67 20.45 5.91
N CYS A 259 16.13 19.52 5.12
CA CYS A 259 15.39 19.84 3.90
C CYS A 259 13.98 20.38 4.16
N PHE A 260 13.51 20.34 5.41
CA PHE A 260 12.28 21.01 5.85
C PHE A 260 12.55 22.41 6.42
N ASP A 261 13.78 22.92 6.32
CA ASP A 261 14.11 24.28 6.72
C ASP A 261 13.82 25.28 5.59
N GLU A 262 13.19 26.40 5.91
CA GLU A 262 12.78 27.39 4.92
C GLU A 262 13.98 28.05 4.22
N ASP A 263 15.07 28.34 4.95
CA ASP A 263 16.26 28.95 4.37
C ASP A 263 16.93 28.00 3.37
N TYR A 264 17.00 26.71 3.71
CA TYR A 264 17.45 25.66 2.80
C TYR A 264 16.58 25.61 1.54
N ILE A 265 15.26 25.53 1.70
CA ILE A 265 14.33 25.44 0.57
C ILE A 265 14.45 26.68 -0.34
N ARG A 266 14.51 27.88 0.23
CA ARG A 266 14.70 29.13 -0.54
C ARG A 266 16.05 29.16 -1.27
N ALA A 267 17.12 28.63 -0.67
CA ALA A 267 18.40 28.47 -1.35
C ALA A 267 18.31 27.52 -2.55
N GLU A 268 17.60 26.39 -2.42
CA GLU A 268 17.37 25.48 -3.56
C GLU A 268 16.50 26.13 -4.66
N ILE A 269 15.47 26.91 -4.29
CA ILE A 269 14.69 27.68 -5.28
C ILE A 269 15.59 28.64 -6.05
N ARG A 270 16.56 29.31 -5.42
CA ARG A 270 17.46 30.25 -6.12
C ARG A 270 18.32 29.60 -7.21
N LYS A 271 18.59 28.30 -7.10
CA LYS A 271 19.31 27.53 -8.13
C LYS A 271 18.43 27.23 -9.34
N VAL A 272 17.13 27.05 -9.12
CA VAL A 272 16.19 26.61 -10.16
C VAL A 272 15.43 27.78 -10.76
N ALA A 273 14.85 28.66 -9.94
CA ALA A 273 13.95 29.76 -10.27
C ALA A 273 14.15 30.95 -9.31
N PRO A 274 15.27 31.68 -9.42
CA PRO A 274 15.61 32.79 -8.51
C PRO A 274 14.54 33.87 -8.44
N GLU A 275 13.78 34.08 -9.52
CA GLU A 275 12.67 35.03 -9.59
C GLU A 275 11.50 34.70 -8.66
N ARG A 276 11.44 33.47 -8.12
CA ARG A 276 10.38 33.00 -7.22
C ARG A 276 10.85 32.75 -5.79
N ALA A 277 12.15 32.89 -5.50
CA ALA A 277 12.73 32.48 -4.23
C ALA A 277 12.17 33.23 -3.01
N ASP A 278 11.77 34.49 -3.19
CA ASP A 278 11.27 35.35 -2.11
C ASP A 278 9.72 35.47 -2.14
N ALA A 279 9.03 34.69 -2.96
CA ALA A 279 7.58 34.60 -2.91
C ALA A 279 7.13 34.01 -1.56
N GLU A 280 5.97 34.45 -1.04
CA GLU A 280 5.38 33.91 0.18
C GLU A 280 5.10 32.41 0.02
N ARG A 281 4.46 32.03 -1.10
CA ARG A 281 4.20 30.64 -1.52
C ARG A 281 4.85 30.35 -2.87
N PRO A 282 6.13 29.98 -2.91
CA PRO A 282 6.82 29.72 -4.17
C PRO A 282 6.29 28.47 -4.89
N PHE A 283 5.74 27.49 -4.16
CA PHE A 283 5.33 26.21 -4.72
C PHE A 283 3.83 26.13 -4.97
N ARG A 284 3.47 25.69 -6.18
CA ARG A 284 2.09 25.34 -6.49
C ARG A 284 1.67 24.02 -5.83
N LEU A 285 2.62 23.10 -5.71
CA LEU A 285 2.40 21.78 -5.11
C LEU A 285 3.70 21.32 -4.42
N ALA A 286 3.60 20.77 -3.21
CA ALA A 286 4.59 19.83 -2.71
C ALA A 286 4.08 18.41 -2.88
N VAL A 287 4.95 17.47 -3.26
CA VAL A 287 4.61 16.05 -3.31
C VAL A 287 5.55 15.29 -2.40
N ILE A 288 4.98 14.69 -1.35
CA ILE A 288 5.68 13.93 -0.31
C ILE A 288 5.15 12.50 -0.30
N GLN A 289 6.03 11.51 -0.29
CA GLN A 289 5.63 10.12 -0.14
C GLN A 289 5.39 9.82 1.35
N LEU A 290 4.13 9.80 1.80
CA LEU A 290 3.77 9.72 3.22
C LEU A 290 4.33 8.47 3.92
N GLY A 291 4.30 7.33 3.22
CA GLY A 291 4.85 6.08 3.68
C GLY A 291 5.70 5.47 2.58
N THR A 292 6.98 5.22 2.87
CA THR A 292 7.89 4.59 1.92
C THR A 292 7.60 3.09 1.81
N TYR A 293 8.12 2.47 0.76
CA TYR A 293 7.96 1.03 0.54
C TYR A 293 8.60 0.22 1.69
N ASP A 294 9.72 0.70 2.24
CA ASP A 294 10.43 0.06 3.35
C ASP A 294 9.90 0.40 4.74
N GLY A 295 8.71 1.01 4.82
CA GLY A 295 8.04 1.24 6.09
C GLY A 295 8.63 2.36 6.93
N THR A 296 9.15 3.40 6.28
CA THR A 296 9.31 4.71 6.93
C THR A 296 8.04 5.52 6.71
N ILE A 297 7.28 5.81 7.77
CA ILE A 297 6.10 6.69 7.73
C ILE A 297 6.43 8.04 8.36
N TYR A 298 6.01 9.12 7.71
CA TYR A 298 6.23 10.50 8.15
C TYR A 298 5.24 10.90 9.25
N ASN A 299 5.65 11.83 10.10
CA ASN A 299 4.73 12.67 10.88
C ASN A 299 4.11 13.75 9.97
N ALA A 300 2.86 13.55 9.54
CA ALA A 300 2.20 14.46 8.60
C ALA A 300 1.96 15.86 9.20
N ARG A 301 1.67 15.95 10.51
CA ARG A 301 1.55 17.24 11.22
C ARG A 301 2.84 18.04 11.09
N GLN A 302 3.98 17.43 11.39
CA GLN A 302 5.28 18.10 11.31
C GLN A 302 5.58 18.59 9.88
N VAL A 303 5.26 17.81 8.84
CA VAL A 303 5.45 18.23 7.45
C VAL A 303 4.62 19.48 7.14
N VAL A 304 3.33 19.49 7.49
CA VAL A 304 2.46 20.66 7.24
C VAL A 304 2.96 21.89 8.00
N ASP A 305 3.36 21.73 9.26
CA ASP A 305 3.83 22.85 10.09
C ASP A 305 5.15 23.44 9.56
N ARG A 306 6.03 22.63 8.96
CA ARG A 306 7.35 23.05 8.49
C ARG A 306 7.34 23.70 7.11
N ILE A 307 6.53 23.19 6.18
CA ILE A 307 6.58 23.62 4.77
C ILE A 307 5.22 24.10 4.22
N GLY A 308 4.14 23.95 4.97
CA GLY A 308 2.79 24.23 4.49
C GLY A 308 2.55 25.69 4.09
N HIS A 309 3.20 26.63 4.75
CA HIS A 309 3.11 28.06 4.41
C HIS A 309 3.81 28.42 3.10
N LEU A 310 4.72 27.57 2.58
CA LEU A 310 5.41 27.77 1.31
C LEU A 310 4.64 27.20 0.10
N CYS A 311 3.56 26.44 0.33
CA CYS A 311 2.87 25.68 -0.69
C CYS A 311 1.40 26.07 -0.83
N ASP A 312 0.87 26.12 -2.05
CA ASP A 312 -0.58 26.21 -2.26
C ASP A 312 -1.29 24.92 -1.85
N TYR A 313 -0.71 23.78 -2.22
CA TYR A 313 -1.19 22.44 -1.92
C TYR A 313 -0.04 21.51 -1.52
N ILE A 314 -0.34 20.51 -0.69
CA ILE A 314 0.52 19.35 -0.46
C ILE A 314 -0.24 18.10 -0.90
N LEU A 315 0.39 17.31 -1.78
CA LEU A 315 -0.02 15.95 -2.10
C LEU A 315 0.81 14.98 -1.26
N PHE A 316 0.14 14.23 -0.39
CA PHE A 316 0.67 13.06 0.27
C PHE A 316 0.39 11.82 -0.59
N ASP A 317 1.39 11.35 -1.34
CA ASP A 317 1.31 10.03 -1.99
C ASP A 317 1.41 8.96 -0.92
N SER A 318 0.25 8.41 -0.59
CA SER A 318 0.03 7.49 0.53
C SER A 318 -0.31 6.10 0.01
N ALA A 319 0.16 5.74 -1.19
CA ALA A 319 -0.16 4.46 -1.81
C ALA A 319 0.21 3.25 -0.95
N TRP A 320 1.28 3.34 -0.15
CA TRP A 320 1.75 2.26 0.74
C TRP A 320 1.12 2.25 2.13
N VAL A 321 0.23 3.21 2.43
CA VAL A 321 -0.43 3.36 3.73
C VAL A 321 -1.92 3.67 3.52
N GLY A 322 -2.56 4.38 4.45
CA GLY A 322 -3.98 4.68 4.46
C GLY A 322 -4.68 4.08 5.68
N TYR A 323 -4.03 3.16 6.38
CA TYR A 323 -4.51 2.56 7.62
C TYR A 323 -4.05 3.30 8.88
N GLU A 324 -3.07 4.20 8.78
CA GLU A 324 -2.58 5.00 9.90
C GLU A 324 -3.70 5.82 10.54
N GLN A 325 -4.71 6.22 9.76
CA GLN A 325 -5.91 6.89 10.23
C GLN A 325 -6.76 6.04 11.20
N PHE A 326 -6.70 4.71 11.07
CA PHE A 326 -7.51 3.76 11.84
C PHE A 326 -6.74 3.10 12.98
N ILE A 327 -5.43 3.37 13.11
CA ILE A 327 -4.56 2.89 14.18
C ILE A 327 -4.29 4.05 15.13
N PRO A 328 -4.86 4.05 16.36
CA PRO A 328 -4.80 5.22 17.25
C PRO A 328 -3.39 5.77 17.51
N MET A 329 -2.39 4.89 17.70
CA MET A 329 -1.01 5.32 17.95
C MET A 329 -0.36 6.02 16.74
N MET A 330 -0.91 5.88 15.52
CA MET A 330 -0.37 6.47 14.29
C MET A 330 -1.13 7.73 13.85
N ARG A 331 -1.99 8.29 14.71
CA ARG A 331 -2.86 9.44 14.39
C ARG A 331 -2.10 10.60 13.75
N ASP A 332 -0.93 10.96 14.28
CA ASP A 332 -0.13 12.10 13.81
C ASP A 332 0.49 11.88 12.42
N CYS A 333 0.54 10.62 11.96
CA CYS A 333 0.93 10.27 10.61
C CYS A 333 -0.18 10.55 9.59
N SER A 334 -1.44 10.74 10.01
CA SER A 334 -2.56 10.87 9.07
C SER A 334 -2.84 12.34 8.72
N PRO A 335 -2.60 12.79 7.46
CA PRO A 335 -2.84 14.16 7.04
C PRO A 335 -4.34 14.55 7.02
N LEU A 336 -5.25 13.56 6.97
CA LEU A 336 -6.70 13.82 6.90
C LEU A 336 -7.32 14.14 8.28
N LEU A 337 -6.64 13.75 9.36
CA LEU A 337 -7.05 14.03 10.74
C LEU A 337 -6.55 15.38 11.26
N LEU A 338 -5.78 16.12 10.44
CA LEU A 338 -5.27 17.43 10.81
C LEU A 338 -6.40 18.46 10.82
N GLU A 339 -6.44 19.27 11.87
CA GLU A 339 -7.15 20.54 11.90
C GLU A 339 -6.33 21.59 11.14
N LEU A 340 -7.00 22.36 10.26
CA LEU A 340 -6.39 23.28 9.31
C LEU A 340 -7.14 24.62 9.30
N ASN A 341 -6.41 25.72 9.06
CA ASN A 341 -6.94 27.08 8.93
C ASN A 341 -6.58 27.69 7.55
N GLU A 342 -7.09 28.89 7.25
CA GLU A 342 -6.94 29.55 5.95
C GLU A 342 -5.50 29.80 5.47
N ASN A 343 -4.51 29.76 6.39
CA ASN A 343 -3.09 29.91 6.10
C ASN A 343 -2.39 28.57 5.85
N ASP A 344 -3.05 27.44 6.09
CA ASP A 344 -2.51 26.12 5.75
C ASP A 344 -2.63 25.85 4.24
N PRO A 345 -1.86 24.89 3.70
CA PRO A 345 -2.01 24.45 2.31
C PRO A 345 -3.29 23.61 2.15
N GLY A 346 -3.83 23.52 0.93
CA GLY A 346 -4.81 22.49 0.62
C GLY A 346 -4.16 21.10 0.69
N ILE A 347 -4.81 20.13 1.33
CA ILE A 347 -4.28 18.77 1.50
C ILE A 347 -4.95 17.85 0.50
N ILE A 348 -4.15 17.13 -0.28
CA ILE A 348 -4.58 16.05 -1.15
C ILE A 348 -3.88 14.76 -0.72
N VAL A 349 -4.62 13.66 -0.66
CA VAL A 349 -4.07 12.33 -0.37
C VAL A 349 -4.45 11.39 -1.48
N THR A 350 -3.47 10.71 -2.06
CA THR A 350 -3.73 9.60 -2.98
C THR A 350 -3.34 8.29 -2.30
N GLN A 351 -4.21 7.28 -2.38
CA GLN A 351 -3.93 5.97 -1.79
C GLN A 351 -4.37 4.83 -2.68
N SER A 352 -3.58 3.75 -2.69
CA SER A 352 -3.84 2.53 -3.44
C SER A 352 -4.58 1.56 -2.53
N VAL A 353 -5.90 1.52 -2.67
CA VAL A 353 -6.74 0.63 -1.84
C VAL A 353 -6.32 -0.83 -2.02
N HIS A 354 -5.89 -1.23 -3.21
CA HIS A 354 -5.46 -2.60 -3.49
C HIS A 354 -4.11 -3.01 -2.90
N LYS A 355 -3.30 -2.08 -2.38
CA LYS A 355 -1.97 -2.42 -1.83
C LYS A 355 -2.08 -3.02 -0.44
N GLN A 356 -2.60 -2.25 0.51
CA GLN A 356 -2.74 -2.69 1.91
C GLN A 356 -4.10 -2.32 2.52
N GLN A 357 -5.11 -2.03 1.70
CA GLN A 357 -6.51 -2.00 2.14
C GLN A 357 -7.30 -3.08 1.37
N SER A 358 -8.64 -3.00 1.34
CA SER A 358 -9.48 -4.05 0.74
C SER A 358 -10.00 -3.62 -0.63
N GLY A 359 -9.26 -3.91 -1.71
CA GLY A 359 -9.73 -3.62 -3.07
C GLY A 359 -9.05 -4.44 -4.16
N PHE A 360 -9.69 -4.54 -5.32
CA PHE A 360 -9.07 -5.17 -6.51
C PHE A 360 -7.90 -4.35 -7.02
N SER A 361 -6.90 -5.00 -7.62
CA SER A 361 -5.81 -4.32 -8.33
C SER A 361 -6.33 -3.19 -9.21
N GLN A 362 -5.54 -2.10 -9.32
CA GLN A 362 -5.92 -0.83 -9.96
C GLN A 362 -6.96 0.02 -9.20
N THR A 363 -7.56 -0.43 -8.10
CA THR A 363 -8.44 0.45 -7.30
C THR A 363 -7.63 1.42 -6.44
N SER A 364 -8.02 2.69 -6.46
CA SER A 364 -7.34 3.82 -5.80
C SER A 364 -8.35 4.89 -5.42
N GLN A 365 -7.99 5.75 -4.48
CA GLN A 365 -8.79 6.90 -4.08
C GLN A 365 -7.95 8.19 -4.09
N ILE A 366 -8.62 9.32 -4.33
CA ILE A 366 -8.10 10.67 -4.07
C ILE A 366 -8.97 11.30 -3.00
N HIS A 367 -8.40 11.68 -1.88
CA HIS A 367 -9.05 12.48 -0.85
C HIS A 367 -8.62 13.93 -0.97
N LYS A 368 -9.60 14.83 -0.99
CA LYS A 368 -9.41 16.27 -1.11
C LYS A 368 -9.92 16.94 0.16
N LYS A 369 -9.01 17.60 0.89
CA LYS A 369 -9.26 18.33 2.13
C LYS A 369 -8.66 19.74 2.00
N ASP A 370 -9.46 20.65 1.48
CA ASP A 370 -9.05 22.01 1.14
C ASP A 370 -10.17 23.05 1.25
N SER A 371 -11.24 22.72 1.98
CA SER A 371 -12.34 23.64 2.25
C SER A 371 -11.91 24.87 3.06
N HIS A 372 -10.86 24.76 3.89
CA HIS A 372 -10.29 25.86 4.68
C HIS A 372 -9.68 26.98 3.84
N ILE A 373 -9.28 26.71 2.59
CA ILE A 373 -8.79 27.73 1.65
C ILE A 373 -9.83 28.15 0.61
N LYS A 374 -11.09 27.72 0.77
CA LYS A 374 -12.18 28.08 -0.16
C LYS A 374 -12.38 29.59 -0.17
N GLY A 375 -12.47 30.17 -1.37
CA GLY A 375 -12.61 31.62 -1.59
C GLY A 375 -11.30 32.31 -1.94
N GLN A 376 -10.15 31.65 -1.74
CA GLN A 376 -8.86 32.16 -2.16
C GLN A 376 -8.58 31.82 -3.63
N LYS A 377 -7.79 32.67 -4.33
CA LYS A 377 -7.42 32.45 -5.75
C LYS A 377 -6.76 31.08 -5.99
N ARG A 378 -5.96 30.61 -5.02
CA ARG A 378 -5.23 29.34 -5.10
C ARG A 378 -6.13 28.09 -5.05
N TYR A 379 -7.35 28.20 -4.53
CA TYR A 379 -8.27 27.08 -4.36
C TYR A 379 -8.65 26.41 -5.70
N CYS A 380 -8.48 25.09 -5.77
CA CYS A 380 -8.93 24.26 -6.87
C CYS A 380 -10.33 23.73 -6.58
N ASN A 381 -11.34 24.35 -7.17
CA ASN A 381 -12.73 23.91 -7.01
C ASN A 381 -12.99 22.53 -7.67
N HIS A 382 -14.11 21.91 -7.30
CA HIS A 382 -14.51 20.61 -7.83
C HIS A 382 -14.59 20.58 -9.37
N LYS A 383 -15.03 21.65 -10.03
CA LYS A 383 -15.17 21.68 -11.50
C LYS A 383 -13.81 21.54 -12.19
N ARG A 384 -12.81 22.30 -11.71
CA ARG A 384 -11.42 22.21 -12.20
C ARG A 384 -10.81 20.84 -11.91
N PHE A 385 -11.01 20.33 -10.71
CA PHE A 385 -10.48 19.02 -10.31
C PHE A 385 -11.14 17.88 -11.09
N ASN A 386 -12.47 17.93 -11.29
CA ASN A 386 -13.19 16.93 -12.06
C ASN A 386 -12.82 16.96 -13.55
N ASN A 387 -12.52 18.14 -14.09
CA ASN A 387 -11.99 18.25 -15.45
C ASN A 387 -10.71 17.43 -15.61
N ALA A 388 -9.77 17.54 -14.66
CA ALA A 388 -8.56 16.72 -14.66
C ALA A 388 -8.85 15.24 -14.43
N PHE A 389 -9.82 14.90 -13.58
CA PHE A 389 -10.26 13.51 -13.39
C PHE A 389 -10.75 12.90 -14.72
N MET A 390 -11.61 13.62 -15.45
CA MET A 390 -12.16 13.16 -16.74
C MET A 390 -11.10 13.01 -17.85
N MET A 391 -9.97 13.73 -17.78
CA MET A 391 -8.87 13.54 -18.74
C MET A 391 -8.20 12.17 -18.63
N HIS A 392 -8.26 11.54 -17.45
CA HIS A 392 -7.56 10.29 -17.18
C HIS A 392 -8.48 9.11 -16.85
N ALA A 393 -9.75 9.38 -16.54
CA ALA A 393 -10.74 8.34 -16.26
C ALA A 393 -11.25 7.69 -17.56
N SER A 394 -11.49 6.39 -17.52
CA SER A 394 -12.19 5.69 -18.61
C SER A 394 -13.65 6.16 -18.68
N THR A 395 -14.17 6.37 -19.89
CA THR A 395 -15.61 6.62 -20.11
C THR A 395 -16.49 5.40 -19.82
N SER A 396 -15.88 4.23 -19.66
CA SER A 396 -16.53 2.96 -19.34
C SER A 396 -15.79 2.30 -18.16
N PRO A 397 -16.00 2.80 -16.92
CA PRO A 397 -15.38 2.23 -15.73
C PRO A 397 -15.92 0.82 -15.43
N PHE A 398 -15.12 -0.05 -14.82
CA PHE A 398 -15.56 -1.39 -14.42
C PHE A 398 -16.28 -1.34 -13.07
N TYR A 399 -17.60 -1.56 -13.07
CA TYR A 399 -18.47 -1.32 -11.92
C TYR A 399 -18.15 -2.20 -10.69
N PRO A 400 -17.74 -3.48 -10.84
CA PRO A 400 -17.28 -4.30 -9.71
C PRO A 400 -16.06 -3.72 -8.99
N MET A 401 -15.12 -3.07 -9.69
CA MET A 401 -13.99 -2.36 -9.07
C MET A 401 -14.45 -1.12 -8.30
N PHE A 402 -15.45 -0.41 -8.80
CA PHE A 402 -16.04 0.73 -8.09
C PHE A 402 -16.75 0.27 -6.81
N ALA A 403 -17.49 -0.85 -6.87
CA ALA A 403 -18.12 -1.45 -5.70
C ALA A 403 -17.10 -1.91 -4.65
N ALA A 404 -15.92 -2.41 -5.05
CA ALA A 404 -14.86 -2.76 -4.13
C ALA A 404 -14.37 -1.55 -3.31
N LEU A 405 -14.25 -0.36 -3.92
CA LEU A 405 -13.90 0.88 -3.22
C LEU A 405 -14.98 1.33 -2.22
N ASP A 406 -16.26 1.12 -2.56
CA ASP A 406 -17.40 1.40 -1.69
C ASP A 406 -17.43 0.47 -0.47
N VAL A 407 -17.24 -0.84 -0.69
CA VAL A 407 -17.12 -1.85 0.37
C VAL A 407 -15.89 -1.60 1.25
N ASN A 408 -14.76 -1.21 0.67
CA ASN A 408 -13.58 -0.83 1.43
C ASN A 408 -13.88 0.26 2.46
N ALA A 409 -14.57 1.34 2.05
CA ALA A 409 -14.95 2.42 2.96
C ALA A 409 -15.85 1.90 4.09
N LYS A 410 -16.80 1.01 3.78
CA LYS A 410 -17.67 0.39 4.79
C LYS A 410 -16.90 -0.50 5.78
N MET A 411 -15.92 -1.26 5.32
CA MET A 411 -15.11 -2.13 6.18
C MET A 411 -14.25 -1.34 7.18
N HIS A 412 -13.86 -0.11 6.83
CA HIS A 412 -13.06 0.75 7.69
C HIS A 412 -13.91 1.69 8.57
N GLU A 413 -15.23 1.71 8.38
CA GLU A 413 -16.13 2.56 9.15
C GLU A 413 -16.28 2.07 10.60
N GLY A 414 -16.16 3.00 11.55
CA GLY A 414 -16.44 2.76 12.97
C GLY A 414 -15.43 1.87 13.69
N GLU A 415 -15.86 1.29 14.80
CA GLU A 415 -15.01 0.50 15.69
C GLU A 415 -14.58 -0.84 15.08
N ALA A 416 -15.40 -1.46 14.23
CA ALA A 416 -15.03 -2.68 13.51
C ALA A 416 -13.75 -2.48 12.67
N GLY A 417 -13.69 -1.41 11.89
CA GLY A 417 -12.52 -1.09 11.07
C GLY A 417 -11.25 -0.88 11.90
N ARG A 418 -11.36 -0.15 13.02
CA ARG A 418 -10.24 0.06 13.95
C ARG A 418 -9.78 -1.25 14.60
N LYS A 419 -10.73 -2.11 14.99
CA LYS A 419 -10.45 -3.40 15.60
C LYS A 419 -9.70 -4.33 14.65
N LEU A 420 -10.09 -4.39 13.38
CA LEU A 420 -9.40 -5.18 12.35
C LEU A 420 -7.92 -4.79 12.25
N TRP A 421 -7.62 -3.48 12.25
CA TRP A 421 -6.25 -2.98 12.21
C TRP A 421 -5.49 -3.18 13.52
N ARG A 422 -6.15 -3.04 14.69
CA ARG A 422 -5.54 -3.39 15.98
C ARG A 422 -5.14 -4.86 16.03
N ASP A 423 -5.99 -5.76 15.56
CA ASP A 423 -5.68 -7.19 15.50
C ASP A 423 -4.53 -7.48 14.53
N CYS A 424 -4.49 -6.80 13.37
CA CYS A 424 -3.37 -6.88 12.43
C CYS A 424 -2.04 -6.46 13.08
N VAL A 425 -2.01 -5.32 13.78
CA VAL A 425 -0.82 -4.85 14.50
C VAL A 425 -0.39 -5.87 15.56
N ARG A 426 -1.33 -6.39 16.35
CA ARG A 426 -1.06 -7.43 17.35
C ARG A 426 -0.44 -8.69 16.74
N VAL A 427 -1.04 -9.19 15.66
CA VAL A 427 -0.51 -10.35 14.91
C VAL A 427 0.90 -10.08 14.38
N GLY A 428 1.16 -8.87 13.87
CA GLY A 428 2.48 -8.44 13.44
C GLY A 428 3.50 -8.33 14.58
N VAL A 429 3.09 -7.87 15.78
CA VAL A 429 3.95 -7.81 16.96
C VAL A 429 4.33 -9.21 17.43
N GLU A 430 3.35 -10.11 17.56
CA GLU A 430 3.59 -11.51 17.95
C GLU A 430 4.53 -12.23 16.97
N ALA A 431 4.37 -12.00 15.67
CA ALA A 431 5.26 -12.57 14.66
C ALA A 431 6.70 -12.07 14.83
N ARG A 432 6.90 -10.78 15.10
CA ARG A 432 8.23 -10.22 15.36
C ARG A 432 8.87 -10.82 16.60
N LYS A 433 8.11 -10.96 17.70
CA LYS A 433 8.58 -11.63 18.92
C LYS A 433 9.03 -13.06 18.65
N LEU A 434 8.17 -13.85 18.00
CA LEU A 434 8.46 -15.24 17.64
C LEU A 434 9.73 -15.35 16.78
N MET A 435 9.90 -14.46 15.80
CA MET A 435 11.10 -14.42 14.97
C MET A 435 12.35 -14.04 15.77
N LEU A 436 12.26 -13.07 16.69
CA LEU A 436 13.38 -12.68 17.55
C LEU A 436 13.83 -13.82 18.48
N ASP A 437 12.89 -14.66 18.92
CA ASP A 437 13.17 -15.80 19.80
C ASP A 437 13.63 -17.06 19.04
N THR A 438 13.22 -17.22 17.78
CA THR A 438 13.45 -18.44 16.99
C THR A 438 14.59 -18.31 15.99
N CYS A 439 14.71 -17.16 15.31
CA CYS A 439 15.64 -16.93 14.21
C CYS A 439 16.88 -16.17 14.69
N LYS A 440 18.05 -16.58 14.22
CA LYS A 440 19.34 -15.98 14.61
C LYS A 440 19.85 -14.99 13.58
N MET A 441 19.72 -15.31 12.30
CA MET A 441 20.30 -14.58 11.18
C MET A 441 19.33 -13.55 10.61
N ILE A 442 18.08 -13.95 10.40
CA ILE A 442 17.04 -13.15 9.76
C ILE A 442 16.17 -12.55 10.85
N ARG A 443 16.22 -11.22 10.99
CA ARG A 443 15.62 -10.50 12.11
C ARG A 443 14.66 -9.42 11.63
N PRO A 444 13.56 -9.13 12.37
CA PRO A 444 12.69 -8.02 12.05
C PRO A 444 13.40 -6.68 12.29
N PHE A 445 13.14 -5.72 11.41
CA PHE A 445 13.69 -4.37 11.51
C PHE A 445 12.87 -3.51 12.49
N VAL A 446 13.22 -3.59 13.77
CA VAL A 446 12.65 -2.83 14.90
C VAL A 446 13.78 -2.42 15.86
N PRO A 447 13.55 -1.45 16.77
CA PRO A 447 14.52 -1.14 17.81
C PRO A 447 14.95 -2.39 18.59
N GLU A 448 16.25 -2.54 18.85
CA GLU A 448 16.75 -3.67 19.66
C GLU A 448 16.29 -3.57 21.11
N THR A 449 16.29 -2.35 21.65
CA THR A 449 15.82 -2.04 23.01
C THR A 449 14.95 -0.79 23.01
N VAL A 450 14.01 -0.75 23.94
CA VAL A 450 13.19 0.42 24.28
C VAL A 450 13.32 0.62 25.79
N ASP A 451 13.60 1.84 26.25
CA ASP A 451 13.84 2.16 27.67
C ASP A 451 14.82 1.19 28.38
N GLY A 452 15.86 0.73 27.66
CA GLY A 452 16.91 -0.16 28.17
C GLY A 452 16.52 -1.65 28.27
N LYS A 453 15.34 -2.06 27.81
CA LYS A 453 14.89 -3.46 27.79
C LYS A 453 14.72 -3.98 26.36
N PRO A 454 14.92 -5.29 26.10
CA PRO A 454 14.67 -5.87 24.78
C PRO A 454 13.24 -5.63 24.31
N TRP A 455 13.06 -5.27 23.04
CA TRP A 455 11.75 -4.95 22.46
C TRP A 455 10.69 -6.05 22.70
N GLN A 456 11.08 -7.31 22.50
CA GLN A 456 10.17 -8.47 22.65
C GLN A 456 9.80 -8.79 24.10
N SER A 457 10.46 -8.18 25.09
CA SER A 457 10.19 -8.42 26.52
C SER A 457 8.96 -7.68 27.06
N TYR A 458 8.42 -6.72 26.32
CA TYR A 458 7.22 -5.97 26.71
C TYR A 458 5.94 -6.73 26.36
N GLU A 459 4.87 -6.50 27.11
CA GLU A 459 3.55 -7.05 26.79
C GLU A 459 3.07 -6.58 25.41
N THR A 460 2.45 -7.47 24.65
CA THR A 460 2.04 -7.20 23.26
C THR A 460 1.09 -6.02 23.17
N GLU A 461 0.10 -5.94 24.07
CA GLU A 461 -0.85 -4.83 24.08
C GLU A 461 -0.18 -3.48 24.35
N THR A 462 0.91 -3.44 25.14
CA THR A 462 1.69 -2.21 25.34
C THR A 462 2.36 -1.76 24.05
N ILE A 463 2.94 -2.68 23.29
CA ILE A 463 3.57 -2.37 22.00
C ILE A 463 2.53 -1.88 20.99
N CYS A 464 1.34 -2.49 20.95
CA CYS A 464 0.27 -2.12 20.01
C CYS A 464 -0.29 -0.70 20.22
N ASP A 465 -0.13 -0.14 21.42
CA ASP A 465 -0.72 1.14 21.81
C ASP A 465 0.29 2.28 21.99
N ASP A 466 1.59 2.00 21.84
CA ASP A 466 2.66 2.97 22.11
C ASP A 466 3.62 3.10 20.93
N LEU A 467 3.58 4.29 20.29
CA LEU A 467 4.37 4.59 19.11
C LEU A 467 5.90 4.57 19.38
N ARG A 468 6.34 4.66 20.64
CA ARG A 468 7.79 4.61 20.99
C ARG A 468 8.46 3.32 20.53
N PHE A 469 7.72 2.20 20.46
CA PHE A 469 8.22 0.91 19.98
C PHE A 469 8.51 0.86 18.49
N PHE A 470 8.08 1.89 17.76
CA PHE A 470 8.22 2.03 16.32
C PHE A 470 8.93 3.32 15.95
N ARG A 471 9.52 4.08 16.88
CA ARG A 471 10.16 5.36 16.53
C ARG A 471 11.56 5.17 15.95
N PHE A 472 11.89 5.95 14.93
CA PHE A 472 13.29 6.17 14.55
C PHE A 472 13.88 7.29 15.42
N GLU A 473 14.60 6.91 16.47
CA GLU A 473 15.29 7.87 17.35
C GLU A 473 16.51 8.49 16.65
N PRO A 474 16.73 9.82 16.73
CA PRO A 474 17.88 10.45 16.08
C PRO A 474 19.20 9.75 16.41
N ASP A 475 20.03 9.57 15.39
CA ASP A 475 21.36 8.95 15.47
C ASP A 475 21.41 7.50 16.02
N ALA A 476 20.27 6.84 16.22
CA ALA A 476 20.25 5.47 16.71
C ALA A 476 20.84 4.49 15.68
N LYS A 477 21.80 3.68 16.15
CA LYS A 477 22.62 2.84 15.27
C LYS A 477 21.82 1.75 14.57
N TRP A 478 20.81 1.19 15.22
CA TRP A 478 20.04 0.05 14.71
C TRP A 478 19.39 0.31 13.34
N HIS A 479 19.00 1.56 13.05
CA HIS A 479 18.44 1.92 11.74
C HIS A 479 19.44 2.60 10.81
N SER A 480 20.48 3.25 11.33
CA SER A 480 21.55 3.91 10.56
C SER A 480 21.09 4.97 9.54
N PHE A 481 19.84 5.43 9.59
CA PHE A 481 19.43 6.66 8.92
C PHE A 481 20.11 7.89 9.55
N GLU A 482 20.75 8.68 8.71
CA GLU A 482 21.35 9.98 9.05
C GLU A 482 20.35 11.10 8.74
N GLY A 483 20.43 12.21 9.48
CA GLY A 483 19.65 13.41 9.18
C GLY A 483 18.18 13.37 9.61
N TYR A 484 17.78 12.39 10.42
CA TYR A 484 16.46 12.36 11.05
C TYR A 484 16.44 13.21 12.33
N ALA A 485 15.29 13.84 12.58
CA ALA A 485 14.99 14.59 13.80
C ALA A 485 14.01 13.82 14.69
N GLU A 486 13.88 14.26 15.94
CA GLU A 486 12.96 13.66 16.90
C GLU A 486 11.52 13.72 16.40
N ASN A 487 10.76 12.64 16.62
CA ASN A 487 9.34 12.51 16.26
C ASN A 487 9.01 12.81 14.78
N GLN A 488 9.99 12.64 13.88
CA GLN A 488 9.84 12.87 12.44
C GLN A 488 9.35 11.63 11.70
N TYR A 489 9.86 10.45 12.08
CA TYR A 489 9.63 9.19 11.37
C TYR A 489 9.32 8.04 12.32
N PHE A 490 8.51 7.11 11.81
CA PHE A 490 8.18 5.87 12.49
C PHE A 490 8.31 4.66 11.56
N VAL A 491 8.63 3.52 12.12
CA VAL A 491 8.52 2.20 11.51
C VAL A 491 7.05 1.89 11.33
N ASP A 492 6.68 1.49 10.13
CA ASP A 492 5.33 1.06 9.82
C ASP A 492 5.04 -0.33 10.46
N PRO A 493 4.14 -0.42 11.45
CA PRO A 493 3.85 -1.68 12.13
C PRO A 493 3.24 -2.74 11.21
N CYS A 494 2.61 -2.31 10.11
CA CYS A 494 1.96 -3.17 9.12
C CYS A 494 2.89 -3.55 7.95
N LYS A 495 4.19 -3.25 8.06
CA LYS A 495 5.24 -3.78 7.17
C LYS A 495 6.18 -4.67 7.96
N LEU A 496 6.11 -5.98 7.69
CA LEU A 496 7.03 -6.95 8.28
C LEU A 496 8.29 -6.99 7.42
N LEU A 497 9.18 -6.03 7.68
CA LEU A 497 10.49 -5.92 7.05
C LEU A 497 11.50 -6.73 7.86
N LEU A 498 12.21 -7.64 7.18
CA LEU A 498 13.26 -8.45 7.79
C LEU A 498 14.61 -8.13 7.12
N THR A 499 15.67 -8.09 7.91
CA THR A 499 17.05 -7.93 7.43
C THR A 499 17.76 -9.28 7.38
N THR A 500 18.63 -9.47 6.40
CA THR A 500 19.50 -10.64 6.28
C THR A 500 20.97 -10.28 6.57
N PRO A 501 21.82 -11.24 6.98
CA PRO A 501 23.25 -11.00 7.24
C PRO A 501 24.00 -10.40 6.06
N GLY A 502 25.13 -9.72 6.33
CA GLY A 502 26.01 -9.13 5.31
C GLY A 502 26.30 -7.64 5.53
N ILE A 503 25.55 -6.98 6.40
CA ILE A 503 25.73 -5.57 6.75
C ILE A 503 25.87 -5.46 8.26
N ASN A 504 26.98 -4.90 8.71
CA ASN A 504 27.18 -4.59 10.11
C ASN A 504 26.47 -3.27 10.44
N VAL A 505 25.38 -3.34 11.18
CA VAL A 505 24.52 -2.19 11.50
C VAL A 505 25.23 -1.10 12.29
N GLN A 506 26.22 -1.45 13.12
CA GLN A 506 26.91 -0.50 13.98
C GLN A 506 27.91 0.36 13.22
N THR A 507 28.60 -0.24 12.26
CA THR A 507 29.65 0.42 11.45
C THR A 507 29.16 0.85 10.07
N GLY A 508 28.04 0.30 9.62
CA GLY A 508 27.56 0.41 8.24
C GLY A 508 28.39 -0.36 7.23
N ALA A 509 29.44 -1.09 7.63
CA ALA A 509 30.34 -1.82 6.74
C ALA A 509 29.72 -3.13 6.21
N TYR A 510 30.21 -3.61 5.07
CA TYR A 510 29.91 -4.98 4.64
C TYR A 510 30.64 -5.96 5.54
N GLU A 511 29.97 -7.03 5.94
CA GLU A 511 30.59 -8.14 6.67
C GLU A 511 31.40 -9.04 5.72
N ASP A 512 32.08 -10.05 6.25
CA ASP A 512 32.83 -11.03 5.43
C ASP A 512 31.94 -12.12 4.85
N PHE A 513 30.77 -12.35 5.45
CA PHE A 513 29.76 -13.26 4.95
C PHE A 513 28.41 -12.56 4.99
N GLY A 514 27.62 -12.72 3.93
CA GLY A 514 26.26 -12.22 3.86
C GLY A 514 25.34 -13.24 3.22
N VAL A 515 24.05 -13.08 3.48
CA VAL A 515 23.00 -13.92 2.89
C VAL A 515 22.11 -12.99 2.06
N PRO A 516 22.33 -12.88 0.74
CA PRO A 516 21.47 -12.10 -0.14
C PRO A 516 19.99 -12.47 0.01
N ALA A 517 19.12 -11.47 0.16
CA ALA A 517 17.71 -11.72 0.44
C ALA A 517 16.97 -12.41 -0.72
N THR A 518 17.46 -12.27 -1.96
CA THR A 518 16.92 -12.99 -3.13
C THR A 518 17.08 -14.51 -3.02
N ILE A 519 18.09 -15.01 -2.31
CA ILE A 519 18.25 -16.44 -2.03
C ILE A 519 17.10 -16.91 -1.12
N LEU A 520 16.86 -16.18 -0.03
CA LEU A 520 15.73 -16.44 0.87
C LEU A 520 14.38 -16.34 0.14
N ALA A 521 14.21 -15.33 -0.72
CA ALA A 521 12.97 -15.15 -1.48
C ALA A 521 12.68 -16.34 -2.41
N ASN A 522 13.70 -16.87 -3.10
CA ASN A 522 13.53 -18.06 -3.94
C ASN A 522 13.25 -19.31 -3.11
N PHE A 523 13.93 -19.51 -1.97
CA PHE A 523 13.64 -20.60 -1.05
C PHE A 523 12.18 -20.56 -0.57
N LEU A 524 11.68 -19.38 -0.19
CA LEU A 524 10.29 -19.23 0.26
C LEU A 524 9.28 -19.51 -0.85
N ARG A 525 9.53 -19.06 -2.09
CA ARG A 525 8.67 -19.34 -3.25
C ARG A 525 8.59 -20.83 -3.56
N ASP A 526 9.73 -21.52 -3.54
CA ASP A 526 9.79 -22.98 -3.74
C ASP A 526 9.06 -23.74 -2.61
N ASN A 527 8.84 -23.09 -1.46
CA ASN A 527 8.09 -23.62 -0.32
C ASN A 527 6.70 -22.97 -0.13
N GLY A 528 6.14 -22.37 -1.18
CA GLY A 528 4.75 -21.91 -1.21
C GLY A 528 4.48 -20.57 -0.49
N ILE A 529 5.51 -19.80 -0.15
CA ILE A 529 5.37 -18.44 0.39
C ILE A 529 5.86 -17.41 -0.63
N VAL A 530 5.01 -16.44 -0.94
CA VAL A 530 5.34 -15.32 -1.83
C VAL A 530 5.66 -14.08 -0.99
N PRO A 531 6.93 -13.65 -0.91
CA PRO A 531 7.28 -12.34 -0.36
C PRO A 531 6.83 -11.23 -1.32
N GLU A 532 6.57 -10.03 -0.78
CA GLU A 532 6.22 -8.85 -1.59
C GLU A 532 7.42 -8.42 -2.43
N LYS A 533 8.55 -8.20 -1.75
CA LYS A 533 9.82 -7.87 -2.39
C LYS A 533 11.01 -8.39 -1.59
N CYS A 534 12.15 -8.42 -2.24
CA CYS A 534 13.45 -8.57 -1.62
C CYS A 534 14.43 -7.59 -2.27
N ASP A 535 15.20 -6.88 -1.46
CA ASP A 535 16.32 -6.06 -1.94
C ASP A 535 17.62 -6.86 -1.79
N LEU A 536 18.76 -6.19 -1.59
CA LEU A 536 20.06 -6.88 -1.45
C LEU A 536 20.14 -7.69 -0.15
N ASN A 537 19.84 -7.05 0.99
CA ASN A 537 19.97 -7.64 2.33
C ASN A 537 18.68 -7.51 3.17
N SER A 538 17.53 -7.49 2.51
CA SER A 538 16.22 -7.36 3.16
C SER A 538 15.10 -8.02 2.37
N ILE A 539 14.05 -8.45 3.09
CA ILE A 539 12.84 -9.04 2.52
C ILE A 539 11.62 -8.47 3.23
N LEU A 540 10.54 -8.23 2.47
CA LEU A 540 9.34 -7.56 2.95
C LEU A 540 8.10 -8.44 2.80
N PHE A 541 7.26 -8.42 3.83
CA PHE A 541 5.90 -8.97 3.80
C PHE A 541 4.90 -7.87 4.21
N LEU A 542 3.85 -7.69 3.42
CA LEU A 542 2.79 -6.73 3.70
C LEU A 542 1.78 -7.36 4.67
N LEU A 543 1.49 -6.67 5.77
CA LEU A 543 0.47 -7.11 6.72
C LEU A 543 -0.85 -6.37 6.48
N THR A 544 -1.94 -7.12 6.51
CA THR A 544 -3.32 -6.62 6.45
C THR A 544 -4.17 -7.43 7.44
N PRO A 545 -5.43 -7.05 7.73
CA PRO A 545 -6.33 -7.88 8.53
C PRO A 545 -6.60 -9.29 7.98
N SER A 546 -6.10 -9.63 6.78
CA SER A 546 -6.13 -10.98 6.21
C SER A 546 -5.13 -11.95 6.86
N GLU A 547 -4.18 -11.42 7.63
CA GLU A 547 -3.11 -12.20 8.26
C GLU A 547 -3.56 -12.85 9.58
N ASN A 548 -2.96 -13.99 9.91
CA ASN A 548 -3.20 -14.69 11.18
C ASN A 548 -1.91 -15.34 11.71
N LEU A 549 -1.92 -15.70 13.00
CA LEU A 549 -0.75 -16.28 13.66
C LEU A 549 -0.28 -17.59 13.03
N ALA A 550 -1.18 -18.45 12.56
CA ALA A 550 -0.79 -19.73 11.95
C ALA A 550 0.03 -19.50 10.66
N LYS A 551 -0.39 -18.54 9.82
CA LYS A 551 0.35 -18.15 8.61
C LYS A 551 1.74 -17.59 8.95
N LEU A 552 1.85 -16.74 9.97
CA LEU A 552 3.12 -16.14 10.38
C LEU A 552 4.05 -17.11 11.14
N GLN A 553 3.50 -18.06 11.89
CA GLN A 553 4.25 -19.17 12.48
C GLN A 553 4.82 -20.07 11.39
N HIS A 554 4.05 -20.35 10.33
CA HIS A 554 4.55 -21.12 9.20
C HIS A 554 5.70 -20.39 8.47
N LEU A 555 5.56 -19.09 8.22
CA LEU A 555 6.65 -18.25 7.70
C LEU A 555 7.90 -18.34 8.59
N THR A 556 7.75 -18.17 9.90
CA THR A 556 8.87 -18.24 10.86
C THR A 556 9.54 -19.62 10.84
N ALA A 557 8.77 -20.69 10.76
CA ALA A 557 9.29 -22.05 10.67
C ALA A 557 10.12 -22.29 9.40
N LEU A 558 9.70 -21.74 8.25
CA LEU A 558 10.46 -21.83 7.00
C LEU A 558 11.73 -20.99 7.04
N ILE A 559 11.69 -19.78 7.63
CA ILE A 559 12.88 -18.95 7.84
C ILE A 559 13.89 -19.68 8.73
N ALA A 560 13.45 -20.24 9.87
CA ALA A 560 14.32 -21.02 10.74
C ALA A 560 14.90 -22.28 10.06
N ARG A 561 14.14 -22.92 9.16
CA ARG A 561 14.64 -24.04 8.34
C ARG A 561 15.71 -23.56 7.35
N PHE A 562 15.48 -22.43 6.69
CA PHE A 562 16.45 -21.82 5.80
C PHE A 562 17.77 -21.51 6.52
N GLU A 563 17.71 -20.93 7.73
CA GLU A 563 18.92 -20.69 8.54
C GLU A 563 19.70 -21.99 8.80
N ARG A 564 19.02 -23.10 9.10
CA ARG A 564 19.70 -24.41 9.26
C ARG A 564 20.38 -24.88 7.99
N HIS A 565 19.80 -24.62 6.80
CA HIS A 565 20.47 -24.92 5.54
C HIS A 565 21.75 -24.11 5.36
N ILE A 566 21.72 -22.82 5.75
CA ILE A 566 22.92 -21.97 5.75
C ILE A 566 23.96 -22.49 6.75
N GLU A 567 23.56 -22.82 7.99
CA GLU A 567 24.46 -23.34 9.03
C GLU A 567 25.13 -24.64 8.61
N ASN A 568 24.38 -25.55 7.99
CA ASN A 568 24.86 -26.86 7.54
C ASN A 568 25.57 -26.85 6.18
N ASP A 569 25.63 -25.70 5.51
CA ASP A 569 26.11 -25.54 4.13
C ASP A 569 25.53 -26.58 3.17
N SER A 570 24.19 -26.70 3.18
CA SER A 570 23.46 -27.66 2.34
C SER A 570 23.71 -27.43 0.84
N LEU A 571 23.51 -28.48 0.03
CA LEU A 571 23.60 -28.37 -1.42
C LEU A 571 22.54 -27.41 -1.96
N MET A 572 22.91 -26.62 -2.97
CA MET A 572 21.99 -25.65 -3.59
C MET A 572 20.75 -26.34 -4.17
N CYS A 573 20.88 -27.55 -4.72
CA CYS A 573 19.75 -28.31 -5.27
C CYS A 573 18.67 -28.65 -4.22
N ASP A 574 19.06 -28.76 -2.94
CA ASP A 574 18.12 -29.06 -1.84
C ASP A 574 17.44 -27.79 -1.32
N VAL A 575 18.10 -26.63 -1.46
CA VAL A 575 17.62 -25.33 -0.97
C VAL A 575 16.83 -24.56 -2.03
N LEU A 576 17.32 -24.56 -3.27
CA LEU A 576 16.78 -23.80 -4.41
C LEU A 576 16.55 -24.71 -5.62
N PRO A 577 15.68 -25.74 -5.51
CA PRO A 577 15.50 -26.73 -6.56
C PRO A 577 15.09 -26.12 -7.90
N SER A 578 14.23 -25.10 -7.92
CA SER A 578 13.75 -24.48 -9.17
C SER A 578 14.85 -23.73 -9.91
N VAL A 579 15.66 -22.94 -9.19
CA VAL A 579 16.79 -22.21 -9.78
C VAL A 579 17.87 -23.18 -10.24
N TYR A 580 18.20 -24.18 -9.42
CA TYR A 580 19.19 -25.18 -9.74
C TYR A 580 18.80 -25.98 -11.00
N ALA A 581 17.56 -26.45 -11.11
CA ALA A 581 17.10 -27.22 -12.27
C ALA A 581 17.17 -26.42 -13.59
N ARG A 582 16.96 -25.10 -13.54
CA ARG A 582 17.04 -24.23 -14.72
C ARG A 582 18.48 -23.95 -15.17
N TYR A 583 19.44 -23.95 -14.24
CA TYR A 583 20.83 -23.56 -14.47
C TYR A 583 21.81 -24.62 -13.95
N GLU A 584 21.47 -25.90 -14.12
CA GLU A 584 22.19 -27.03 -13.50
C GLU A 584 23.67 -27.04 -13.89
N ASP A 585 23.99 -26.80 -15.16
CA ASP A 585 25.37 -26.80 -15.64
C ASP A 585 26.23 -25.71 -14.99
N TYR A 586 25.62 -24.57 -14.66
CA TYR A 586 26.29 -23.46 -14.00
C TYR A 586 26.47 -23.74 -12.50
N TYR A 587 25.42 -24.22 -11.83
CA TYR A 587 25.40 -24.42 -10.38
C TYR A 587 25.77 -25.83 -9.92
N ARG A 588 26.26 -26.70 -10.82
CA ARG A 588 26.60 -28.10 -10.51
C ARG A 588 27.54 -28.19 -9.31
N GLY A 589 27.08 -28.85 -8.24
CA GLY A 589 27.84 -29.02 -7.00
C GLY A 589 27.99 -27.76 -6.14
N TYR A 590 27.23 -26.69 -6.39
CA TYR A 590 27.17 -25.53 -5.50
C TYR A 590 26.56 -25.91 -4.15
N THR A 591 27.15 -25.36 -3.08
CA THR A 591 26.52 -25.28 -1.77
C THR A 591 25.89 -23.91 -1.57
N ILE A 592 24.94 -23.80 -0.66
CA ILE A 592 24.24 -22.54 -0.41
C ILE A 592 25.17 -21.45 0.12
N ARG A 593 26.19 -21.76 0.94
CA ARG A 593 27.13 -20.75 1.42
C ARG A 593 28.11 -20.31 0.34
N ARG A 594 28.46 -21.18 -0.62
CA ARG A 594 29.23 -20.77 -1.81
C ARG A 594 28.47 -19.71 -2.59
N LEU A 595 27.20 -19.96 -2.90
CA LEU A 595 26.34 -18.99 -3.59
C LEU A 595 26.21 -17.69 -2.80
N CYS A 596 25.94 -17.77 -1.50
CA CYS A 596 25.84 -16.60 -0.62
C CYS A 596 27.12 -15.75 -0.65
N ARG A 597 28.30 -16.39 -0.55
CA ARG A 597 29.59 -15.68 -0.60
C ARG A 597 29.83 -15.01 -1.95
N GLU A 598 29.55 -15.70 -3.05
CA GLU A 598 29.77 -15.19 -4.40
C GLU A 598 28.92 -13.93 -4.66
N MET A 599 27.64 -13.98 -4.32
CA MET A 599 26.72 -12.85 -4.45
C MET A 599 27.05 -11.71 -3.49
N HIS A 600 27.42 -12.02 -2.24
CA HIS A 600 27.81 -11.03 -1.24
C HIS A 600 29.09 -10.28 -1.65
N GLU A 601 30.11 -11.00 -2.10
CA GLU A 601 31.35 -10.40 -2.61
C GLU A 601 31.11 -9.57 -3.87
N PHE A 602 30.15 -9.97 -4.73
CA PHE A 602 29.71 -9.13 -5.85
C PHE A 602 29.12 -7.79 -5.39
N TYR A 603 28.25 -7.77 -4.38
CA TYR A 603 27.71 -6.51 -3.84
C TYR A 603 28.79 -5.66 -3.16
N LYS A 604 29.69 -6.31 -2.41
CA LYS A 604 30.78 -5.65 -1.68
C LYS A 604 31.81 -5.03 -2.62
N ARG A 605 32.25 -5.75 -3.67
CA ARG A 605 33.26 -5.25 -4.62
C ARG A 605 32.75 -4.08 -5.47
N ASN A 606 31.45 -4.05 -5.75
CA ASN A 606 30.79 -2.98 -6.49
C ASN A 606 30.27 -1.86 -5.58
N ASP A 607 30.46 -1.97 -4.27
CA ASP A 607 30.01 -1.01 -3.25
C ASP A 607 28.55 -0.55 -3.42
N MET A 608 27.68 -1.54 -3.67
CA MET A 608 26.30 -1.30 -4.12
C MET A 608 25.49 -0.41 -3.17
N LYS A 609 25.69 -0.53 -1.86
CA LYS A 609 24.97 0.28 -0.85
C LYS A 609 25.34 1.77 -0.91
N ASN A 610 26.61 2.09 -1.19
CA ASN A 610 27.05 3.47 -1.24
C ASN A 610 26.61 4.12 -2.55
N LEU A 611 26.58 3.35 -3.65
CA LEU A 611 25.94 3.78 -4.89
C LEU A 611 24.45 4.05 -4.67
N GLN A 612 23.72 3.15 -3.99
CA GLN A 612 22.33 3.36 -3.60
C GLN A 612 22.14 4.63 -2.78
N LYS A 613 23.00 4.91 -1.81
CA LYS A 613 22.96 6.16 -1.03
C LYS A 613 23.20 7.37 -1.93
N ALA A 614 24.30 7.39 -2.68
CA ALA A 614 24.72 8.52 -3.49
C ALA A 614 23.65 8.96 -4.52
N MET A 615 22.92 8.02 -5.13
CA MET A 615 21.85 8.34 -6.09
C MET A 615 20.71 9.19 -5.50
N PHE A 616 20.56 9.26 -4.18
CA PHE A 616 19.49 9.98 -3.48
C PHE A 616 20.00 11.16 -2.62
N ARG A 617 21.30 11.45 -2.67
CA ARG A 617 21.93 12.63 -2.04
C ARG A 617 22.17 13.73 -3.07
N ALA A 618 22.05 14.99 -2.66
CA ALA A 618 22.12 16.14 -3.57
C ALA A 618 23.45 16.25 -4.33
N ASP A 619 24.55 15.81 -3.72
CA ASP A 619 25.90 15.76 -4.30
C ASP A 619 26.08 14.63 -5.33
N GLY A 620 25.28 13.58 -5.26
CA GLY A 620 25.30 12.45 -6.19
C GLY A 620 24.25 12.51 -7.31
N TRP A 621 23.37 13.51 -7.32
CA TRP A 621 22.33 13.64 -8.34
C TRP A 621 22.89 13.92 -9.74
N PRO A 622 22.32 13.28 -10.79
CA PRO A 622 22.57 13.67 -12.16
C PRO A 622 22.27 15.17 -12.41
N ARG A 623 23.14 15.83 -13.19
CA ARG A 623 22.93 17.23 -13.58
C ARG A 623 21.73 17.33 -14.51
N GLN A 624 20.80 18.24 -14.22
CA GLN A 624 19.71 18.58 -15.14
C GLN A 624 20.25 19.40 -16.33
N ALA A 625 20.10 18.88 -17.56
CA ALA A 625 20.49 19.57 -18.80
C ALA A 625 19.30 20.20 -19.51
N MET A 626 18.13 19.59 -19.41
CA MET A 626 16.86 20.12 -19.92
C MET A 626 15.69 19.67 -19.05
N SER A 627 14.49 20.21 -19.30
CA SER A 627 13.31 19.79 -18.55
C SER A 627 12.90 18.36 -18.95
N ALA A 628 12.27 17.62 -18.03
CA ALA A 628 11.72 16.29 -18.34
C ALA A 628 10.61 16.36 -19.41
N TYR A 629 9.91 17.49 -19.49
CA TYR A 629 8.94 17.76 -20.54
C TYR A 629 9.61 17.82 -21.92
N ASP A 630 10.71 18.57 -22.05
CA ASP A 630 11.41 18.72 -23.32
C ASP A 630 12.10 17.43 -23.76
N ALA A 631 12.70 16.70 -22.81
CA ALA A 631 13.25 15.36 -23.07
C ALA A 631 12.17 14.39 -23.58
N GLN A 632 10.97 14.43 -23.00
CA GLN A 632 9.82 13.67 -23.49
C GLN A 632 9.39 14.11 -24.90
N GLN A 633 9.43 15.41 -25.22
CA GLN A 633 9.14 15.87 -26.58
C GLN A 633 10.17 15.37 -27.60
N ALA A 634 11.45 15.40 -27.27
CA ALA A 634 12.51 14.85 -28.11
C ALA A 634 12.31 13.34 -28.35
N LEU A 635 11.97 12.59 -27.30
CA LEU A 635 11.63 11.16 -27.41
C LEU A 635 10.45 10.92 -28.36
N ILE A 636 9.36 11.68 -28.22
CA ILE A 636 8.16 11.58 -29.08
C ILE A 636 8.49 11.91 -30.54
N ARG A 637 9.37 12.89 -30.77
CA ARG A 637 9.81 13.30 -32.11
C ARG A 637 10.86 12.36 -32.71
N ASN A 638 11.26 11.32 -31.99
CA ASN A 638 12.33 10.41 -32.37
C ASN A 638 13.69 11.12 -32.56
N GLU A 639 13.92 12.19 -31.79
CA GLU A 639 15.17 12.96 -31.72
C GLU A 639 16.13 12.33 -30.69
N VAL A 640 16.25 11.00 -30.73
CA VAL A 640 16.99 10.19 -29.76
C VAL A 640 17.81 9.13 -30.46
N HIS A 641 18.83 8.62 -29.78
CA HIS A 641 19.61 7.46 -30.20
C HIS A 641 19.83 6.53 -29.02
N LEU A 642 19.93 5.24 -29.30
CA LEU A 642 20.17 4.22 -28.29
C LEU A 642 21.69 4.09 -28.04
N VAL A 643 22.12 4.20 -26.79
CA VAL A 643 23.54 4.20 -26.40
C VAL A 643 23.81 3.12 -25.37
N ARG A 644 24.93 2.42 -25.51
CA ARG A 644 25.37 1.42 -24.53
C ARG A 644 25.68 2.10 -23.20
N LEU A 645 25.25 1.53 -22.07
CA LEU A 645 25.45 2.14 -20.76
C LEU A 645 26.92 2.35 -20.39
N SER A 646 27.86 1.59 -20.94
CA SER A 646 29.30 1.83 -20.74
C SER A 646 29.80 3.12 -21.40
N GLU A 647 29.06 3.65 -22.38
CA GLU A 647 29.43 4.79 -23.24
C GLU A 647 28.45 5.97 -23.08
N ILE A 648 27.40 5.82 -22.28
CA ILE A 648 26.30 6.80 -22.16
C ILE A 648 26.66 8.02 -21.30
N ALA A 649 27.77 7.96 -20.56
CA ALA A 649 28.21 9.05 -19.69
C ALA A 649 28.25 10.40 -20.43
N GLY A 650 27.69 11.45 -19.84
CA GLY A 650 27.64 12.78 -20.43
C GLY A 650 26.48 12.99 -21.42
N LYS A 651 25.71 11.95 -21.77
CA LYS A 651 24.54 12.07 -22.64
C LYS A 651 23.28 12.39 -21.83
N VAL A 652 22.36 13.17 -22.42
CA VAL A 652 21.08 13.54 -21.79
C VAL A 652 20.11 12.37 -21.92
N ALA A 653 19.60 11.87 -20.80
CA ALA A 653 18.63 10.77 -20.77
C ALA A 653 17.31 11.21 -21.42
N ALA A 654 16.81 10.44 -22.38
CA ALA A 654 15.49 10.65 -22.95
C ALA A 654 14.37 9.99 -22.11
N GLU A 655 14.74 8.97 -21.32
CA GLU A 655 13.85 8.21 -20.46
C GLU A 655 14.35 8.17 -19.02
N GLY A 656 13.47 7.79 -18.11
CA GLY A 656 13.81 7.63 -16.70
C GLY A 656 14.34 6.24 -16.40
N ALA A 657 15.52 6.15 -15.77
CA ALA A 657 16.13 4.88 -15.38
C ALA A 657 15.68 4.45 -13.99
N LEU A 658 15.10 3.25 -13.88
CA LEU A 658 14.51 2.72 -12.64
C LEU A 658 15.02 1.29 -12.37
N PRO A 659 15.94 1.10 -11.41
CA PRO A 659 16.39 -0.22 -11.00
C PRO A 659 15.62 -0.72 -9.77
N TYR A 660 15.57 -2.04 -9.57
CA TYR A 660 15.13 -2.68 -8.33
C TYR A 660 16.25 -3.47 -7.66
N PRO A 661 16.62 -3.13 -6.41
CA PRO A 661 16.21 -1.94 -5.64
C PRO A 661 16.75 -0.59 -6.20
N PRO A 662 16.15 0.57 -5.84
CA PRO A 662 15.05 0.73 -4.89
C PRO A 662 13.63 0.79 -5.50
N GLY A 663 13.49 0.74 -6.83
CA GLY A 663 12.19 0.89 -7.49
C GLY A 663 11.76 2.34 -7.69
N VAL A 664 12.70 3.28 -7.68
CA VAL A 664 12.50 4.72 -7.88
C VAL A 664 13.41 5.21 -9.01
N LEU A 665 13.01 6.27 -9.70
CA LEU A 665 13.83 6.87 -10.76
C LEU A 665 15.15 7.40 -10.20
N CYS A 666 16.26 6.86 -10.71
CA CYS A 666 17.61 7.28 -10.35
C CYS A 666 18.15 8.33 -11.34
N THR A 667 17.79 8.20 -12.61
CA THR A 667 17.92 9.24 -13.64
C THR A 667 16.53 9.63 -14.11
N VAL A 668 16.22 10.92 -14.12
CA VAL A 668 14.99 11.49 -14.67
C VAL A 668 15.25 11.95 -16.12
N PRO A 669 14.28 11.86 -17.05
CA PRO A 669 14.45 12.43 -18.38
C PRO A 669 14.92 13.88 -18.33
N GLY A 670 15.88 14.22 -19.19
CA GLY A 670 16.53 15.54 -19.23
C GLY A 670 17.72 15.69 -18.29
N GLU A 671 17.97 14.72 -17.40
CA GLU A 671 19.20 14.63 -16.63
C GLU A 671 20.32 13.96 -17.44
N VAL A 672 21.57 14.28 -17.12
CA VAL A 672 22.76 13.75 -17.79
C VAL A 672 23.24 12.46 -17.12
N TRP A 673 23.38 11.38 -17.89
CA TRP A 673 23.92 10.12 -17.40
C TRP A 673 25.36 10.25 -16.88
N GLY A 674 25.66 9.55 -15.78
CA GLY A 674 27.00 9.47 -15.21
C GLY A 674 26.98 9.08 -13.72
N GLY A 675 28.13 9.25 -13.07
CA GLY A 675 28.26 9.14 -11.61
C GLY A 675 27.75 7.82 -11.02
N ALA A 676 27.16 7.90 -9.83
CA ALA A 676 26.68 6.74 -9.09
C ALA A 676 25.59 5.97 -9.84
N VAL A 677 24.72 6.65 -10.59
CA VAL A 677 23.63 5.98 -11.32
C VAL A 677 24.17 5.07 -12.40
N GLN A 678 25.09 5.56 -13.24
CA GLN A 678 25.69 4.74 -14.30
C GLN A 678 26.47 3.57 -13.71
N GLN A 679 27.27 3.80 -12.66
CA GLN A 679 28.04 2.76 -11.99
C GLN A 679 27.14 1.66 -11.42
N TYR A 680 26.03 2.05 -10.79
CA TYR A 680 25.06 1.10 -10.24
C TYR A 680 24.43 0.24 -11.34
N PHE A 681 23.99 0.84 -12.44
CA PHE A 681 23.42 0.08 -13.56
C PHE A 681 24.43 -0.83 -14.26
N LEU A 682 25.70 -0.42 -14.36
CA LEU A 682 26.76 -1.28 -14.89
C LEU A 682 27.03 -2.47 -13.96
N ALA A 683 26.98 -2.27 -12.65
CA ALA A 683 27.04 -3.38 -11.70
C ALA A 683 25.83 -4.31 -11.86
N LEU A 684 24.60 -3.78 -12.01
CA LEU A 684 23.43 -4.62 -12.29
C LEU A 684 23.58 -5.41 -13.61
N GLU A 685 24.13 -4.81 -14.68
CA GLU A 685 24.47 -5.53 -15.91
C GLU A 685 25.45 -6.69 -15.64
N GLU A 686 26.50 -6.45 -14.86
CA GLU A 686 27.44 -7.50 -14.45
C GLU A 686 26.73 -8.63 -13.69
N GLY A 687 25.85 -8.29 -12.74
CA GLY A 687 25.06 -9.26 -11.96
C GLY A 687 24.16 -10.13 -12.84
N ILE A 688 23.50 -9.51 -13.84
CA ILE A 688 22.64 -10.22 -14.81
C ILE A 688 23.43 -11.28 -15.61
N ASN A 689 24.70 -11.03 -15.88
CA ASN A 689 25.57 -11.93 -16.63
C ASN A 689 26.28 -12.96 -15.75
N SER A 690 26.58 -12.62 -14.50
CA SER A 690 27.37 -13.46 -13.59
C SER A 690 26.54 -14.30 -12.64
N LEU A 691 25.26 -13.99 -12.40
CA LEU A 691 24.41 -14.65 -11.42
C LEU A 691 23.07 -15.08 -12.03
N PRO A 692 23.06 -16.06 -12.95
CA PRO A 692 21.84 -16.48 -13.65
C PRO A 692 20.77 -16.98 -12.68
N GLY A 693 19.52 -16.53 -12.85
CA GLY A 693 18.41 -16.84 -11.94
C GLY A 693 18.21 -15.85 -10.79
N PHE A 694 19.09 -14.84 -10.68
CA PHE A 694 19.00 -13.77 -9.67
C PHE A 694 19.00 -12.37 -10.32
N GLU A 695 18.50 -12.26 -11.54
CA GLU A 695 18.48 -11.00 -12.27
C GLU A 695 17.61 -9.94 -11.56
N PRO A 696 18.13 -8.72 -11.32
CA PRO A 696 17.34 -7.61 -10.84
C PRO A 696 16.39 -7.10 -11.94
N GLU A 697 15.25 -6.55 -11.53
CA GLU A 697 14.35 -5.85 -12.45
C GLU A 697 14.93 -4.46 -12.76
N ILE A 698 14.95 -4.09 -14.05
CA ILE A 698 15.35 -2.77 -14.52
C ILE A 698 14.34 -2.25 -15.54
N GLN A 699 14.01 -0.96 -15.47
CA GLN A 699 13.13 -0.25 -16.41
C GLN A 699 13.82 1.03 -16.93
N GLY A 700 13.44 1.46 -18.14
CA GLY A 700 14.07 2.60 -18.83
C GLY A 700 15.48 2.31 -19.37
N VAL A 701 15.86 1.03 -19.37
CA VAL A 701 17.09 0.48 -19.91
C VAL A 701 16.74 -0.82 -20.62
N TYR A 702 17.42 -1.10 -21.73
CA TYR A 702 17.14 -2.23 -22.61
C TYR A 702 18.34 -3.18 -22.62
N LEU A 703 18.09 -4.45 -22.32
CA LEU A 703 19.10 -5.49 -22.40
C LEU A 703 19.10 -6.07 -23.82
N GLN A 704 20.27 -6.11 -24.44
CA GLN A 704 20.49 -6.76 -25.73
C GLN A 704 21.50 -7.89 -25.58
N GLU A 705 21.11 -9.08 -26.00
CA GLU A 705 22.01 -10.22 -26.10
C GLU A 705 23.03 -9.99 -27.21
N GLN A 706 24.30 -10.29 -26.90
CA GLN A 706 25.43 -10.18 -27.81
C GLN A 706 25.78 -11.56 -28.38
N GLU A 707 26.63 -11.59 -29.40
CA GLU A 707 27.09 -12.84 -30.03
C GLU A 707 27.83 -13.78 -29.06
N ASP A 708 28.44 -13.25 -28.00
CA ASP A 708 29.12 -14.01 -26.95
C ASP A 708 28.18 -14.55 -25.85
N GLY A 709 26.87 -14.33 -25.99
CA GLY A 709 25.83 -14.71 -25.01
C GLY A 709 25.69 -13.74 -23.84
N SER A 710 26.52 -12.69 -23.75
CA SER A 710 26.37 -11.65 -22.73
C SER A 710 25.19 -10.73 -23.05
N ARG A 711 24.53 -10.20 -22.01
CA ARG A 711 23.48 -9.19 -22.13
C ARG A 711 24.06 -7.82 -21.78
N ARG A 712 23.98 -6.86 -22.71
CA ARG A 712 24.45 -5.48 -22.52
C ARG A 712 23.29 -4.53 -22.38
N ALA A 713 23.43 -3.57 -21.49
CA ALA A 713 22.42 -2.57 -21.18
C ALA A 713 22.57 -1.33 -22.06
N PHE A 714 21.45 -0.80 -22.55
CA PHE A 714 21.36 0.38 -23.39
C PHE A 714 20.28 1.34 -22.87
N GLY A 715 20.45 2.64 -23.08
CA GLY A 715 19.45 3.66 -22.77
C GLY A 715 19.28 4.66 -23.90
N TYR A 716 18.08 5.20 -24.07
CA TYR A 716 17.86 6.28 -25.03
C TYR A 716 18.45 7.60 -24.52
N ALA A 717 19.22 8.26 -25.38
CA ALA A 717 19.77 9.58 -25.16
C ALA A 717 19.24 10.58 -26.20
N VAL A 718 19.06 11.84 -25.79
CA VAL A 718 18.64 12.93 -26.68
C VAL A 718 19.76 13.32 -27.64
N ASN A 719 19.40 13.59 -28.90
CA ASN A 719 20.31 14.12 -29.91
C ASN A 719 20.60 15.61 -29.63
N THR A 720 21.72 15.91 -28.96
CA THR A 720 22.11 17.30 -28.68
C THR A 720 22.75 18.02 -29.87
N GLU A 721 23.01 17.34 -30.99
CA GLU A 721 23.61 17.93 -32.20
C GLU A 721 22.59 18.58 -33.16
N GLN A 722 21.30 18.54 -32.84
CA GLN A 722 20.21 19.09 -33.67
C GLN A 722 19.37 20.19 -32.99
N ALA A 723 19.75 20.65 -31.80
CA ALA A 723 19.00 21.65 -31.02
C ALA A 723 19.55 23.07 -31.17
#